data_AF-A0A2T4A2A9-F1
#
_entry.id   AF-A0A2T4A2A9-F1
#
_cell.length_a   1.000
_cell.length_b   1.000
_cell.length_c   1.000
_cell.angle_alpha   90.00
_cell.angle_beta   90.00
_cell.angle_gamma   90.00
#
_symmetry.space_group_name_H-M   'P 1'
#
loop_
_entity.id
_entity.type
_entity.pdbx_description
1 polymer ?
#
loop_
_entity_poly.entity_id
_entity_poly.type
_entity_poly.pdbx_seq_one_letter_code
_entity_poly.pdbx_strand_id
1 'polypeptide(L)'
;MNHLPPNVHHTLTKKSSTNFSDGLFEALKVHTRCSAGEHCAPVYHKIDSWHPARLCLSEECQSDPSFNIIVSPMEMLYWQEFYLRIQPEDLDMEHGSSTKLELCKLIETQQFARAEIQYTPSNGLSDLRRNRDIDFLSASGEGEKLTTILGQYQLTPRDKVILGYTIAQAYYQFYDSELLRSKWTSDNIWLMPLVNKRDVLPLRPYLTFPFGTASNPNEDIIQDERSLHRHPRILAIGLLLLEIGLSKRFPEHPSLTRTAQINFSFQIAKSYLQEFKAVSWENFQHKLIYDNVIEYCIYDMKGSENSNRLIQGGGAWGKSLKIGPDTNGKQRRKNAFYKKVVVPLQWLAERGFEHHVGKTIYIQKTATQLPNSNLTNTLGRLMASFDNERNMSSSMWLRDMETIGQMVELQRRNFRVSTRIRIAILDTGFDHEDDNYDEYEERIKKTKDFTKSAAQSEVEDVFGHGTLMAKLIMDCAPSADIIIARVAKSTTELEASKNNICEAIEWAGIACKADIISMAFGFPRDDKGIAMAIEKVHSMRRGNIIFLSSAGNSPHEDENFPARHRLVIPVYATNRYGSFLEINPRLRDDSRTVLGLYGADLPNNLYTGLNKKFSKVCQPGSSIATAIGTSVGAIILAYATVLPHLASDELAAESSFSILKLLWTGEGMGAMFKEMARNKQGRQWFVDLIAFWRDTKNTNAAKNSTASDINRFHRIHGSLQPVQRASGRT
;
A
#
# COMPACT_ATOMS: atom_id res chain seq x y z
N MET A 1 -8.30 39.41 4.53
CA MET A 1 -7.22 39.24 5.51
C MET A 1 -7.68 39.71 6.91
N ASN A 2 -8.84 39.25 7.43
CA ASN A 2 -9.35 39.69 8.75
C ASN A 2 -10.27 38.66 9.45
N HIS A 3 -10.06 37.35 9.29
CA HIS A 3 -10.79 36.33 10.06
C HIS A 3 -9.89 35.14 10.44
N LEU A 4 -8.81 35.40 11.15
CA LEU A 4 -8.23 34.39 12.05
C LEU A 4 -8.77 34.68 13.46
N PRO A 5 -9.38 33.72 14.17
CA PRO A 5 -9.93 33.97 15.50
C PRO A 5 -8.84 34.42 16.50
N PRO A 6 -9.14 35.28 17.50
CA PRO A 6 -8.13 36.02 18.27
C PRO A 6 -7.34 35.23 19.34
N ASN A 7 -7.36 33.89 19.36
CA ASN A 7 -6.72 33.11 20.43
C ASN A 7 -5.84 31.99 19.89
N VAL A 8 -4.78 32.35 19.17
CA VAL A 8 -3.64 31.46 18.93
C VAL A 8 -2.58 31.80 19.98
N HIS A 9 -2.63 31.14 21.13
CA HIS A 9 -1.50 31.16 22.05
C HIS A 9 -0.28 30.56 21.33
N HIS A 10 0.68 31.43 21.05
CA HIS A 10 1.97 31.10 20.47
C HIS A 10 2.77 30.21 21.42
N THR A 11 2.93 28.93 21.09
CA THR A 11 4.15 28.19 21.45
C THR A 11 5.17 28.46 20.35
N LEU A 12 5.82 29.63 20.43
CA LEU A 12 7.17 29.78 19.88
C LEU A 12 8.03 28.74 20.60
N THR A 13 8.24 27.56 20.02
CA THR A 13 9.42 26.79 20.40
C THR A 13 10.61 27.69 20.12
N LYS A 14 11.51 27.85 21.09
CA LYS A 14 12.70 28.73 21.07
C LYS A 14 13.67 28.51 19.88
N LYS A 15 13.31 27.68 18.88
CA LYS A 15 14.08 27.37 17.68
C LYS A 15 14.15 28.50 16.65
N SER A 16 13.40 29.61 16.81
CA SER A 16 13.30 30.64 15.78
C SER A 16 14.54 31.53 15.60
N SER A 17 15.61 31.36 16.40
CA SER A 17 16.82 32.19 16.31
C SER A 17 18.09 31.45 15.93
N THR A 18 18.08 30.13 15.73
CA THR A 18 19.30 29.42 15.33
C THR A 18 19.50 29.53 13.82
N ASN A 19 20.37 30.47 13.43
CA ASN A 19 20.92 30.51 12.08
C ASN A 19 21.77 29.25 11.87
N PHE A 20 21.31 28.33 11.03
CA PHE A 20 22.14 27.25 10.52
C PHE A 20 23.26 27.87 9.68
N SER A 21 24.48 27.90 10.23
CA SER A 21 25.62 28.56 9.60
C SER A 21 26.05 27.84 8.32
N ASP A 22 26.61 28.59 7.37
CA ASP A 22 27.23 28.01 6.16
C ASP A 22 28.33 27.00 6.53
N GLY A 23 28.99 27.21 7.68
CA GLY A 23 29.99 26.29 8.21
C GLY A 23 29.46 24.89 8.52
N LEU A 24 28.18 24.74 8.92
CA LEU A 24 27.60 23.42 9.14
C LEU A 24 27.43 22.64 7.85
N PHE A 25 26.99 23.32 6.78
CA PHE A 25 26.80 22.70 5.47
C PHE A 25 28.13 22.26 4.86
N GLU A 26 29.16 23.10 4.95
CA GLU A 26 30.51 22.74 4.51
C GLU A 26 31.10 21.61 5.37
N ALA A 27 30.86 21.58 6.69
CA ALA A 27 31.26 20.46 7.53
C ALA A 27 30.59 19.15 7.08
N LEU A 28 29.27 19.15 6.85
CA LEU A 28 28.55 17.96 6.34
C LEU A 28 29.09 17.52 4.98
N LYS A 29 29.37 18.46 4.07
CA LYS A 29 29.96 18.18 2.75
C LYS A 29 31.35 17.57 2.85
N VAL A 30 32.17 18.01 3.81
CA VAL A 30 33.50 17.43 4.03
C VAL A 30 33.39 16.02 4.59
N HIS A 31 32.59 15.82 5.65
CA HIS A 31 32.51 14.53 6.34
C HIS A 31 31.72 13.46 5.57
N THR A 32 30.82 13.85 4.67
CA THR A 32 30.10 12.89 3.79
C THR A 32 30.90 12.49 2.55
N ARG A 33 32.05 13.12 2.27
CA ARG A 33 32.95 12.71 1.18
C ARG A 33 33.70 11.45 1.59
N CYS A 34 33.60 10.40 0.78
CA CYS A 34 34.28 9.13 1.02
C CYS A 34 35.79 9.32 1.09
N SER A 35 36.38 8.83 2.19
CA SER A 35 37.82 8.85 2.45
C SER A 35 38.33 7.42 2.62
N ALA A 36 39.23 6.99 1.72
CA ALA A 36 39.80 5.64 1.76
C ALA A 36 40.54 5.33 3.08
N GLY A 37 41.05 6.36 3.77
CA GLY A 37 41.74 6.21 5.06
C GLY A 37 40.82 6.01 6.26
N GLU A 38 39.50 6.19 6.11
CA GLU A 38 38.51 5.96 7.16
C GLU A 38 37.84 4.58 7.08
N HIS A 39 38.04 3.86 5.97
CA HIS A 39 37.46 2.53 5.76
C HIS A 39 38.31 1.42 6.38
N CYS A 40 37.67 0.42 7.02
CA CYS A 40 38.36 -0.75 7.55
C CYS A 40 38.74 -1.77 6.45
N ALA A 41 38.12 -1.69 5.28
CA ALA A 41 38.33 -2.58 4.13
C ALA A 41 38.66 -1.79 2.85
N PRO A 42 39.32 -2.41 1.84
CA PRO A 42 39.60 -1.75 0.57
C PRO A 42 38.32 -1.36 -0.16
N VAL A 43 38.29 -0.12 -0.65
CA VAL A 43 37.14 0.50 -1.31
C VAL A 43 37.22 0.27 -2.83
N TYR A 44 36.16 -0.29 -3.43
CA TYR A 44 36.09 -0.59 -4.87
C TYR A 44 35.32 0.45 -5.70
N HIS A 45 34.80 1.52 -5.08
CA HIS A 45 34.09 2.61 -5.75
C HIS A 45 34.99 3.85 -5.92
N LYS A 46 34.52 4.85 -6.67
CA LYS A 46 35.28 6.07 -6.95
C LYS A 46 35.53 6.87 -5.67
N ILE A 47 36.79 6.86 -5.21
CA ILE A 47 37.32 7.71 -4.14
C ILE A 47 36.98 9.18 -4.46
N ASP A 48 36.65 9.98 -3.44
CA ASP A 48 36.17 11.36 -3.55
C ASP A 48 34.71 11.57 -3.99
N SER A 49 33.91 10.51 -4.04
CA SER A 49 32.45 10.63 -4.16
C SER A 49 31.81 10.91 -2.79
N TRP A 50 30.63 11.51 -2.76
CA TRP A 50 29.87 11.71 -1.52
C TRP A 50 28.97 10.53 -1.23
N HIS A 51 29.01 10.03 0.01
CA HIS A 51 28.02 9.07 0.50
C HIS A 51 26.62 9.65 0.34
N PRO A 52 25.63 8.84 -0.10
CA PRO A 52 24.25 9.31 -0.14
C PRO A 52 23.80 9.79 1.23
N ALA A 53 23.44 11.06 1.31
CA ALA A 53 23.07 11.72 2.55
C ALA A 53 21.79 12.54 2.35
N ARG A 54 20.90 12.50 3.34
CA ARG A 54 19.64 13.24 3.32
C ARG A 54 19.31 13.86 4.66
N LEU A 55 18.70 15.04 4.61
CA LEU A 55 18.21 15.79 5.76
C LEU A 55 16.74 15.47 6.02
N CYS A 56 16.39 15.06 7.23
CA CYS A 56 15.00 14.93 7.66
C CYS A 56 14.36 16.32 7.82
N LEU A 57 13.23 16.55 7.16
CA LEU A 57 12.50 17.84 7.23
C LEU A 57 11.45 17.87 8.35
N SER A 58 11.12 16.72 8.95
CA SER A 58 10.19 16.65 10.07
C SER A 58 10.79 17.23 11.35
N GLU A 59 9.99 18.01 12.06
CA GLU A 59 10.37 18.58 13.36
C GLU A 59 10.17 17.57 14.49
N GLU A 60 11.15 17.48 15.39
CA GLU A 60 11.03 16.75 16.65
C GLU A 60 10.75 17.69 17.83
N CYS A 61 9.98 17.18 18.81
CA CYS A 61 9.60 17.89 20.02
C CYS A 61 10.78 17.94 21.02
N GLN A 62 11.79 18.76 20.72
CA GLN A 62 12.98 18.93 21.56
C GLN A 62 13.33 20.42 21.77
N SER A 63 13.95 20.72 22.91
CA SER A 63 14.32 22.08 23.36
C SER A 63 15.50 22.66 22.59
N ASP A 64 16.40 21.80 22.12
CA ASP A 64 17.70 22.19 21.57
C ASP A 64 17.66 22.28 20.03
N PRO A 65 18.49 23.14 19.42
CA PRO A 65 18.59 23.23 17.96
C PRO A 65 19.27 21.98 17.40
N SER A 66 18.47 21.11 16.80
CA SER A 66 18.92 19.84 16.23
C SER A 66 18.12 19.43 15.01
N PHE A 67 18.69 18.53 14.22
CA PHE A 67 17.98 17.83 13.15
C PHE A 67 18.56 16.44 12.93
N ASN A 68 17.78 15.60 12.25
CA ASN A 68 18.22 14.26 11.87
C ASN A 68 18.75 14.26 10.44
N ILE A 69 19.85 13.55 10.24
CA ILE A 69 20.33 13.18 8.90
C ILE A 69 20.38 11.67 8.79
N ILE A 70 20.21 11.17 7.57
CA ILE A 70 20.49 9.77 7.24
C ILE A 70 21.64 9.73 6.24
N VAL A 71 22.59 8.82 6.46
CA VAL A 71 23.72 8.60 5.56
C VAL A 71 23.83 7.11 5.27
N SER A 72 24.18 6.78 4.04
CA SER A 72 24.25 5.41 3.55
C SER A 72 25.64 5.09 2.99
N PRO A 73 26.08 3.83 3.03
CA PRO A 73 27.11 3.32 2.12
C PRO A 73 26.80 3.65 0.65
N MET A 74 27.81 3.63 -0.21
CA MET A 74 27.65 3.93 -1.64
C MET A 74 26.68 2.98 -2.34
N GLU A 75 26.64 1.74 -1.88
CA GLU A 75 25.81 0.65 -2.40
C GLU A 75 24.34 0.75 -1.94
N MET A 76 24.01 1.69 -1.06
CA MET A 76 22.66 1.86 -0.49
C MET A 76 22.08 0.61 0.18
N LEU A 77 22.94 -0.19 0.81
CA LEU A 77 22.52 -1.42 1.50
C LEU A 77 21.68 -1.15 2.75
N TYR A 78 21.83 0.02 3.38
CA TYR A 78 21.04 0.47 4.53
C TYR A 78 21.25 1.97 4.78
N TRP A 79 20.42 2.57 5.62
CA TRP A 79 20.53 3.96 6.04
C TRP A 79 20.83 4.05 7.53
N GLN A 80 21.94 4.70 7.88
CA GLN A 80 22.33 5.01 9.25
C GLN A 80 21.79 6.39 9.64
N GLU A 81 21.03 6.47 10.74
CA GLU A 81 20.47 7.73 11.24
C GLU A 81 21.43 8.40 12.22
N PHE A 82 21.55 9.72 12.11
CA PHE A 82 22.35 10.55 13.00
C PHE A 82 21.48 11.68 13.57
N TYR A 83 21.57 11.87 14.88
CA TYR A 83 21.01 13.01 15.58
C TYR A 83 22.08 14.10 15.66
N LEU A 84 21.91 15.19 14.90
CA LEU A 84 22.87 16.29 14.88
C LEU A 84 22.43 17.42 15.81
N ARG A 85 23.17 17.61 16.90
CA ARG A 85 23.03 18.76 17.81
C ARG A 85 23.87 19.93 17.34
N ILE A 86 23.33 21.14 17.44
CA ILE A 86 24.06 22.38 17.17
C ILE A 86 24.30 23.08 18.50
N GLN A 87 25.56 23.34 18.84
CA GLN A 87 25.89 24.14 20.01
C GLN A 87 26.21 25.58 19.58
N PRO A 88 25.49 26.60 20.10
CA PRO A 88 25.85 28.01 19.94
C PRO A 88 27.22 28.31 20.56
N GLU A 89 27.90 29.35 20.08
CA GLU A 89 29.23 29.77 20.58
C GLU A 89 29.25 30.16 22.07
N ASP A 90 28.10 30.46 22.68
CA ASP A 90 27.97 31.08 24.00
C ASP A 90 27.68 30.11 25.18
N LEU A 91 27.76 28.79 25.00
CA LEU A 91 27.48 27.80 26.06
C LEU A 91 28.71 26.97 26.41
N ASP A 92 29.04 26.89 27.70
CA ASP A 92 30.15 26.08 28.24
C ASP A 92 30.10 24.64 27.73
N MET A 93 31.27 24.11 27.36
CA MET A 93 31.41 22.74 26.86
C MET A 93 30.91 21.72 27.90
N GLU A 94 29.82 21.00 27.61
CA GLU A 94 29.57 19.73 28.31
C GLU A 94 30.79 18.83 28.09
N HIS A 95 31.39 18.38 29.20
CA HIS A 95 32.60 17.55 29.23
C HIS A 95 32.32 16.10 28.80
N GLY A 96 31.84 15.91 27.57
CA GLY A 96 31.81 14.62 26.89
C GLY A 96 33.11 14.37 26.15
N SER A 97 33.57 13.11 26.09
CA SER A 97 34.70 12.70 25.26
C SER A 97 34.32 12.79 23.78
N SER A 98 34.33 14.00 23.20
CA SER A 98 34.06 14.21 21.77
C SER A 98 35.29 13.83 20.95
N THR A 99 35.14 12.91 20.00
CA THR A 99 36.23 12.52 19.08
C THR A 99 35.96 13.00 17.67
N LYS A 100 37.01 13.07 16.84
CA LYS A 100 36.87 13.37 15.40
C LYS A 100 35.87 12.42 14.77
N LEU A 101 34.95 12.95 13.95
CA LEU A 101 33.94 12.16 13.26
C LEU A 101 34.55 11.39 12.08
N GLU A 102 34.66 10.07 12.22
CA GLU A 102 35.04 9.12 11.15
C GLU A 102 33.76 8.57 10.49
N LEU A 103 33.10 9.36 9.65
CA LEU A 103 31.77 9.02 9.15
C LEU A 103 31.77 7.75 8.32
N CYS A 104 32.80 7.53 7.48
CA CYS A 104 32.87 6.35 6.60
C CYS A 104 32.83 5.06 7.43
N LYS A 105 33.56 5.03 8.54
CA LYS A 105 33.60 3.91 9.48
C LYS A 105 32.28 3.69 10.21
N LEU A 106 31.61 4.77 10.60
CA LEU A 106 30.30 4.68 11.28
C LEU A 106 29.20 4.11 10.38
N ILE A 107 29.32 4.30 9.06
CA ILE A 107 28.37 3.77 8.08
C ILE A 107 28.82 2.45 7.45
N GLU A 108 29.99 1.89 7.78
CA GLU A 108 30.42 0.56 7.28
C GLU A 108 29.63 -0.59 7.90
N THR A 109 29.13 -0.39 9.12
CA THR A 109 28.26 -1.34 9.80
C THR A 109 26.97 -0.65 10.23
N GLN A 110 25.83 -1.31 9.98
CA GLN A 110 24.54 -0.79 10.44
C GLN A 110 24.47 -0.90 11.96
N GLN A 111 24.34 0.24 12.65
CA GLN A 111 24.39 0.27 14.11
C GLN A 111 23.04 -0.02 14.77
N PHE A 112 21.94 0.01 13.99
CA PHE A 112 20.55 -0.12 14.48
C PHE A 112 20.20 0.84 15.63
N ALA A 113 20.96 1.94 15.76
CA ALA A 113 20.77 3.00 16.74
C ALA A 113 21.03 4.35 16.07
N ARG A 114 20.44 5.43 16.60
CA ARG A 114 20.66 6.79 16.09
C ARG A 114 21.90 7.37 16.76
N ALA A 115 22.99 7.49 16.02
CA ALA A 115 24.25 8.01 16.54
C ALA A 115 24.16 9.53 16.78
N GLU A 116 24.61 10.01 17.93
CA GLU A 116 24.65 11.43 18.23
C GLU A 116 25.94 12.09 17.75
N ILE A 117 25.79 13.11 16.92
CA ILE A 117 26.89 13.95 16.46
C ILE A 117 26.61 15.40 16.85
N GLN A 118 27.68 16.18 16.97
CA GLN A 118 27.60 17.57 17.37
C GLN A 118 28.34 18.45 16.38
N TYR A 119 27.73 19.59 16.04
CA TYR A 119 28.39 20.66 15.33
C TYR A 119 28.70 21.83 16.27
N THR A 120 29.95 22.29 16.21
CA THR A 120 30.40 23.55 16.81
C THR A 120 31.09 24.38 15.72
N PRO A 121 30.90 25.71 15.69
CA PRO A 121 31.58 26.57 14.71
C PRO A 121 33.11 26.48 14.77
N SER A 122 33.67 26.25 15.96
CA SER A 122 35.12 26.14 16.19
C SER A 122 35.71 24.79 15.77
N ASN A 123 35.04 23.68 16.08
CA ASN A 123 35.61 22.33 15.90
C ASN A 123 34.96 21.51 14.78
N GLY A 124 33.96 22.04 14.08
CA GLY A 124 33.25 21.31 13.02
C GLY A 124 32.36 20.21 13.60
N LEU A 125 32.31 19.06 12.92
CA LEU A 125 31.51 17.90 13.33
C LEU A 125 32.33 16.92 14.19
N SER A 126 31.79 16.56 15.35
CA SER A 126 32.37 15.58 16.27
C SER A 126 31.37 14.48 16.64
N ASP A 127 31.88 13.28 16.89
CA ASP A 127 31.11 12.15 17.40
C ASP A 127 31.02 12.23 18.94
N LEU A 128 29.80 12.17 19.48
CA LEU A 128 29.56 12.17 20.93
C LEU A 128 29.63 10.78 21.56
N ARG A 129 29.72 9.72 20.75
CA ARG A 129 29.72 8.30 21.18
C ARG A 129 28.50 7.94 22.03
N ARG A 130 27.37 8.55 21.72
CA ARG A 130 26.07 8.30 22.35
C ARG A 130 25.09 7.83 21.28
N ASN A 131 24.22 6.91 21.67
CA ASN A 131 23.18 6.37 20.81
C ASN A 131 21.81 6.69 21.39
N ARG A 132 20.86 7.00 20.51
CA ARG A 132 19.44 7.07 20.83
C ARG A 132 18.69 5.94 20.15
N ASP A 133 17.50 5.65 20.66
CA ASP A 133 16.56 4.75 20.00
C ASP A 133 16.18 5.30 18.61
N ILE A 134 15.99 4.38 17.66
CA ILE A 134 15.51 4.70 16.33
C ILE A 134 14.00 4.51 16.30
N ASP A 135 13.27 5.53 15.83
CA ASP A 135 11.82 5.43 15.66
C ASP A 135 11.44 4.46 14.52
N PHE A 136 12.25 4.42 13.45
CA PHE A 136 11.97 3.68 12.21
C PHE A 136 13.22 3.10 11.54
N LEU A 137 13.19 1.80 11.20
CA LEU A 137 14.21 1.20 10.35
C LEU A 137 13.88 1.41 8.87
N SER A 138 14.67 2.25 8.20
CA SER A 138 14.55 2.50 6.76
C SER A 138 15.03 1.28 5.96
N ALA A 139 14.29 0.92 4.92
CA ALA A 139 14.64 -0.12 3.97
C ALA A 139 15.88 0.28 3.14
N SER A 140 16.56 -0.72 2.58
CA SER A 140 17.65 -0.52 1.64
C SER A 140 17.19 0.12 0.33
N GLY A 141 18.13 0.71 -0.40
CA GLY A 141 17.91 1.39 -1.68
C GLY A 141 17.61 2.88 -1.56
N GLU A 142 17.20 3.48 -2.68
CA GLU A 142 17.01 4.93 -2.81
C GLU A 142 15.78 5.49 -2.09
N GLY A 143 14.80 4.66 -1.69
CA GLY A 143 13.50 5.15 -1.23
C GLY A 143 12.62 5.71 -2.35
N GLU A 144 11.53 6.40 -1.99
CA GLU A 144 10.50 6.85 -2.92
C GLU A 144 10.52 8.37 -3.08
N LYS A 145 10.65 8.89 -4.31
CA LYS A 145 10.62 10.33 -4.59
C LYS A 145 9.23 10.90 -4.33
N LEU A 146 9.16 12.16 -3.90
CA LEU A 146 7.89 12.87 -3.80
C LEU A 146 7.17 12.90 -5.15
N THR A 147 7.87 13.01 -6.29
CA THR A 147 7.24 12.88 -7.62
C THR A 147 6.52 11.56 -7.83
N THR A 148 7.13 10.44 -7.41
CA THR A 148 6.48 9.12 -7.44
C THR A 148 5.28 9.09 -6.50
N ILE A 149 5.43 9.68 -5.30
CA ILE A 149 4.39 9.71 -4.28
C ILE A 149 3.15 10.47 -4.73
N LEU A 150 3.32 11.63 -5.35
CA LEU A 150 2.20 12.41 -5.87
C LEU A 150 1.37 11.65 -6.90
N GLY A 151 1.97 10.73 -7.67
CA GLY A 151 1.27 9.94 -8.68
C GLY A 151 0.81 8.55 -8.23
N GLN A 152 1.50 7.93 -7.26
CA GLN A 152 1.31 6.53 -6.88
C GLN A 152 0.77 6.33 -5.46
N TYR A 153 0.61 7.39 -4.67
CA TYR A 153 0.14 7.29 -3.28
C TYR A 153 -1.13 8.12 -3.07
N GLN A 154 -2.01 7.62 -2.20
CA GLN A 154 -3.30 8.25 -1.96
C GLN A 154 -3.10 9.32 -0.88
N LEU A 155 -2.94 10.56 -1.31
CA LEU A 155 -2.81 11.70 -0.40
C LEU A 155 -4.20 12.26 -0.10
N THR A 156 -4.67 12.07 1.13
CA THR A 156 -5.87 12.72 1.64
C THR A 156 -5.62 14.22 1.84
N PRO A 157 -6.67 15.06 1.96
CA PRO A 157 -6.52 16.47 2.34
C PRO A 157 -5.64 16.67 3.59
N ARG A 158 -5.74 15.75 4.55
CA ARG A 158 -4.91 15.72 5.77
C ARG A 158 -3.42 15.56 5.45
N ASP A 159 -3.08 14.57 4.63
CA ASP A 159 -1.69 14.28 4.27
C ASP A 159 -1.07 15.44 3.50
N LYS A 160 -1.84 16.06 2.59
CA LYS A 160 -1.41 17.22 1.80
C LYS A 160 -1.09 18.43 2.68
N VAL A 161 -1.92 18.70 3.68
CA VAL A 161 -1.71 19.81 4.62
C VAL A 161 -0.50 19.55 5.50
N ILE A 162 -0.38 18.35 6.07
CA ILE A 162 0.72 18.01 6.97
C ILE A 162 2.04 18.03 6.20
N LEU A 163 2.12 17.39 5.03
CA LEU A 163 3.31 17.39 4.20
C LEU A 163 3.70 18.82 3.77
N GLY A 164 2.72 19.61 3.34
CA GLY A 164 2.93 21.02 2.96
C GLY A 164 3.45 21.86 4.13
N TYR A 165 2.88 21.70 5.32
CA TYR A 165 3.33 22.36 6.54
C TYR A 165 4.76 21.94 6.90
N THR A 166 5.07 20.64 6.95
CA THR A 166 6.40 20.14 7.29
C THR A 166 7.47 20.70 6.37
N ILE A 167 7.23 20.68 5.05
CA ILE A 167 8.18 21.23 4.08
C ILE A 167 8.30 22.74 4.23
N ALA A 168 7.20 23.48 4.40
CA ALA A 168 7.24 24.94 4.57
C ALA A 168 7.96 25.36 5.86
N GLN A 169 7.76 24.64 6.96
CA GLN A 169 8.43 24.86 8.23
C GLN A 169 9.94 24.64 8.10
N ALA A 170 10.37 23.53 7.49
CA ALA A 170 11.78 23.27 7.22
C ALA A 170 12.38 24.33 6.27
N TYR A 171 11.64 24.71 5.22
CA TYR A 171 12.07 25.76 4.28
C TYR A 171 12.32 27.10 4.99
N TYR A 172 11.47 27.45 5.96
CA TYR A 172 11.66 28.64 6.81
C TYR A 172 12.89 28.52 7.72
N GLN A 173 13.10 27.36 8.35
CA GLN A 173 14.26 27.10 9.22
C GLN A 173 15.58 27.26 8.44
N PHE A 174 15.66 26.73 7.23
CA PHE A 174 16.83 26.79 6.37
C PHE A 174 16.83 28.00 5.41
N TYR A 175 15.95 28.99 5.60
CA TYR A 175 15.79 30.10 4.66
C TYR A 175 17.11 30.84 4.35
N ASP A 176 17.96 30.93 5.37
CA ASP A 176 19.22 31.68 5.28
C ASP A 176 20.44 30.84 4.91
N SER A 177 20.35 29.51 4.86
CA SER A 177 21.50 28.62 4.70
C SER A 177 21.84 28.29 3.25
N GLU A 178 23.05 27.76 3.03
CA GLU A 178 23.47 27.22 1.73
C GLU A 178 22.58 26.09 1.19
N LEU A 179 21.82 25.41 2.07
CA LEU A 179 20.90 24.34 1.66
C LEU A 179 19.80 24.84 0.71
N LEU A 180 19.47 26.13 0.74
CA LEU A 180 18.56 26.76 -0.23
C LEU A 180 19.22 27.24 -1.52
N ARG A 181 20.53 27.03 -1.71
CA ARG A 181 21.15 27.25 -3.02
C ARG A 181 20.67 26.22 -4.04
N SER A 182 20.26 25.03 -3.62
CA SER A 182 19.57 24.08 -4.50
C SER A 182 18.05 24.36 -4.54
N LYS A 183 17.45 24.24 -5.71
CA LYS A 183 15.98 24.35 -5.87
C LYS A 183 15.33 23.11 -5.24
N TRP A 184 14.45 23.29 -4.26
CA TRP A 184 13.66 22.18 -3.70
C TRP A 184 12.55 21.83 -4.68
N THR A 185 12.47 20.56 -5.06
CA THR A 185 11.49 20.04 -6.01
C THR A 185 10.98 18.69 -5.52
N SER A 186 9.91 18.21 -6.12
CA SER A 186 9.39 16.88 -5.83
C SER A 186 10.38 15.76 -6.22
N ASP A 187 11.44 16.04 -7.00
CA ASP A 187 12.45 15.04 -7.39
C ASP A 187 13.61 14.89 -6.39
N ASN A 188 13.80 15.87 -5.50
CA ASN A 188 14.89 15.82 -4.49
C ASN A 188 14.39 15.66 -3.04
N ILE A 189 13.07 15.61 -2.85
CA ILE A 189 12.42 15.21 -1.61
C ILE A 189 12.02 13.73 -1.72
N TRP A 190 12.35 12.97 -0.69
CA TRP A 190 12.18 11.52 -0.63
C TRP A 190 11.46 11.10 0.64
N LEU A 191 10.74 9.99 0.60
CA LEU A 191 10.26 9.28 1.78
C LEU A 191 10.91 7.89 1.80
N MET A 192 11.25 7.42 3.00
CA MET A 192 11.96 6.17 3.19
C MET A 192 10.98 5.04 3.53
N PRO A 193 10.90 3.95 2.73
CA PRO A 193 10.12 2.77 3.10
C PRO A 193 10.67 2.12 4.36
N LEU A 194 9.83 1.38 5.09
CA LEU A 194 10.26 0.61 6.25
C LEU A 194 10.72 -0.78 5.83
N VAL A 195 11.70 -1.37 6.53
CA VAL A 195 12.27 -2.69 6.21
C VAL A 195 11.18 -3.77 6.01
N ASN A 196 10.10 -3.72 6.80
CA ASN A 196 9.03 -4.72 6.79
C ASN A 196 7.71 -4.23 6.17
N LYS A 197 7.61 -2.98 5.69
CA LYS A 197 6.37 -2.39 5.17
C LYS A 197 6.67 -1.50 3.96
N ARG A 198 6.72 -2.09 2.76
CA ARG A 198 7.05 -1.36 1.51
C ARG A 198 5.88 -0.56 0.93
N ASP A 199 4.65 -1.00 1.20
CA ASP A 199 3.43 -0.37 0.65
C ASP A 199 2.89 0.77 1.52
N VAL A 200 3.47 0.96 2.70
CA VAL A 200 3.14 2.01 3.66
C VAL A 200 4.37 2.86 3.89
N LEU A 201 4.29 4.17 3.61
CA LEU A 201 5.39 5.10 3.84
C LEU A 201 5.09 5.99 5.04
N PRO A 202 6.04 6.17 5.98
CA PRO A 202 5.94 7.26 6.94
C PRO A 202 6.01 8.58 6.18
N LEU A 203 5.09 9.50 6.46
CA LEU A 203 5.06 10.87 5.92
C LEU A 203 6.16 11.72 6.57
N ARG A 204 7.40 11.26 6.41
CA ARG A 204 8.62 11.84 6.96
C ARG A 204 9.52 12.18 5.76
N PRO A 205 9.41 13.41 5.23
CA PRO A 205 10.16 13.81 4.04
C PRO A 205 11.63 14.09 4.34
N TYR A 206 12.49 13.68 3.42
CA TYR A 206 13.94 13.84 3.45
C TYR A 206 14.43 14.58 2.21
N LEU A 207 15.22 15.64 2.40
CA LEU A 207 15.85 16.38 1.30
C LEU A 207 17.24 15.82 1.01
N THR A 208 17.54 15.55 -0.26
CA THR A 208 18.89 15.12 -0.69
C THR A 208 19.88 16.28 -0.66
N PHE A 209 21.07 16.06 -0.09
CA PHE A 209 22.14 17.05 -0.16
C PHE A 209 22.68 17.16 -1.60
N PRO A 210 22.90 18.38 -2.13
CA PRO A 210 23.30 18.59 -3.53
C PRO A 210 24.80 18.35 -3.78
N PHE A 211 25.49 17.62 -2.90
CA PHE A 211 26.93 17.43 -2.97
C PHE A 211 27.33 16.71 -4.28
N GLY A 212 28.30 17.27 -5.00
CA GLY A 212 28.76 16.73 -6.28
C GLY A 212 27.89 17.08 -7.51
N THR A 213 26.82 17.87 -7.36
CA THR A 213 25.99 18.33 -8.50
C THR A 213 26.46 19.70 -9.03
N ALA A 214 26.32 19.93 -10.34
CA ALA A 214 26.68 21.21 -10.95
C ALA A 214 25.79 22.33 -10.40
N SER A 215 26.42 23.40 -9.89
CA SER A 215 25.74 24.51 -9.23
C SER A 215 24.86 25.30 -10.20
N ASN A 216 23.54 25.29 -9.98
CA ASN A 216 22.62 26.26 -10.57
C ASN A 216 21.84 26.94 -9.41
N PRO A 217 22.38 28.04 -8.84
CA PRO A 217 21.92 28.56 -7.57
C PRO A 217 20.49 29.13 -7.67
N ASN A 218 19.63 28.70 -6.76
CA ASN A 218 18.29 29.23 -6.59
C ASN A 218 18.37 30.60 -5.88
N GLU A 219 18.29 31.67 -6.67
CA GLU A 219 18.39 33.05 -6.19
C GLU A 219 17.15 33.48 -5.41
N ASP A 220 17.38 34.31 -4.40
CA ASP A 220 16.31 34.87 -3.58
C ASP A 220 15.58 36.01 -4.29
N ILE A 221 16.29 36.82 -5.10
CA ILE A 221 15.74 37.91 -5.92
C ILE A 221 16.36 37.87 -7.31
N ILE A 222 15.54 38.15 -8.33
CA ILE A 222 16.02 38.45 -9.69
C ILE A 222 15.73 39.89 -10.06
N GLN A 223 16.74 40.56 -10.62
CA GLN A 223 16.68 41.97 -11.04
C GLN A 223 16.29 42.16 -12.51
N ASP A 224 16.16 41.08 -13.28
CA ASP A 224 15.72 41.16 -14.67
C ASP A 224 14.26 41.61 -14.75
N GLU A 225 14.02 42.80 -15.29
CA GLU A 225 12.69 43.39 -15.46
C GLU A 225 11.77 42.56 -16.38
N ARG A 226 12.34 41.66 -17.19
CA ARG A 226 11.58 40.73 -18.03
C ARG A 226 11.03 39.53 -17.24
N SER A 227 11.44 39.36 -15.97
CA SER A 227 10.93 38.33 -15.09
C SER A 227 9.53 38.68 -14.58
N LEU A 228 8.57 37.76 -14.75
CA LEU A 228 7.21 37.90 -14.27
C LEU A 228 7.06 37.63 -12.76
N HIS A 229 8.12 37.13 -12.12
CA HIS A 229 8.17 36.88 -10.67
C HIS A 229 9.52 37.29 -10.09
N ARG A 230 9.52 38.10 -9.01
CA ARG A 230 10.75 38.68 -8.45
C ARG A 230 11.49 37.75 -7.49
N HIS A 231 10.80 36.79 -6.88
CA HIS A 231 11.32 35.93 -5.82
C HIS A 231 11.30 34.44 -6.21
N PRO A 232 12.33 33.91 -6.91
CA PRO A 232 12.34 32.54 -7.43
C PRO A 232 12.21 31.47 -6.34
N ARG A 233 12.83 31.69 -5.17
CA ARG A 233 12.69 30.83 -3.98
C ARG A 233 11.25 30.64 -3.52
N ILE A 234 10.51 31.75 -3.40
CA ILE A 234 9.10 31.77 -3.00
C ILE A 234 8.23 31.11 -4.07
N LEU A 235 8.50 31.37 -5.35
CA LEU A 235 7.79 30.72 -6.46
C LEU A 235 8.01 29.19 -6.45
N ALA A 236 9.24 28.74 -6.21
CA ALA A 236 9.58 27.32 -6.20
C ALA A 236 8.83 26.55 -5.10
N ILE A 237 8.81 27.08 -3.88
CA ILE A 237 8.02 26.46 -2.79
C ILE A 237 6.51 26.57 -3.06
N GLY A 238 6.03 27.65 -3.68
CA GLY A 238 4.65 27.77 -4.13
C GLY A 238 4.24 26.69 -5.13
N LEU A 239 5.10 26.40 -6.11
CA LEU A 239 4.90 25.31 -7.06
C LEU A 239 4.90 23.94 -6.38
N LEU A 240 5.85 23.69 -5.47
CA LEU A 240 5.92 22.43 -4.74
C LEU A 240 4.67 22.19 -3.87
N LEU A 241 4.19 23.21 -3.17
CA LEU A 241 2.95 23.14 -2.40
C LEU A 241 1.73 22.93 -3.32
N LEU A 242 1.73 23.51 -4.51
CA LEU A 242 0.69 23.30 -5.51
C LEU A 242 0.71 21.88 -6.08
N GLU A 243 1.90 21.29 -6.33
CA GLU A 243 2.07 19.88 -6.72
C GLU A 243 1.52 18.93 -5.66
N ILE A 244 1.80 19.20 -4.38
CA ILE A 244 1.25 18.45 -3.23
C ILE A 244 -0.27 18.59 -3.17
N GLY A 245 -0.79 19.83 -3.28
CA GLY A 245 -2.22 20.11 -3.23
C GLY A 245 -3.01 19.39 -4.33
N LEU A 246 -2.48 19.36 -5.55
CA LEU A 246 -3.08 18.71 -6.71
C LEU A 246 -2.75 17.22 -6.86
N SER A 247 -1.78 16.68 -6.11
CA SER A 247 -1.25 15.33 -6.32
C SER A 247 -0.80 15.12 -7.77
N LYS A 248 -0.05 16.09 -8.33
CA LYS A 248 0.32 16.10 -9.74
C LYS A 248 1.70 16.73 -9.92
N ARG A 249 2.55 16.08 -10.72
CA ARG A 249 3.84 16.62 -11.16
C ARG A 249 3.64 17.60 -12.30
N PHE A 250 4.41 18.69 -12.32
CA PHE A 250 4.41 19.62 -13.44
C PHE A 250 5.65 19.46 -14.33
N PRO A 251 5.53 19.74 -15.64
CA PRO A 251 6.64 19.63 -16.57
C PRO A 251 7.72 20.68 -16.27
N GLU A 252 8.98 20.25 -16.26
CA GLU A 252 10.15 21.14 -16.32
C GLU A 252 10.70 21.15 -17.75
N HIS A 253 11.19 22.30 -18.23
CA HIS A 253 11.72 22.46 -19.58
C HIS A 253 13.22 22.80 -19.52
N PRO A 254 14.12 21.79 -19.50
CA PRO A 254 15.52 21.97 -19.12
C PRO A 254 16.39 22.78 -20.10
N SER A 255 15.83 23.25 -21.22
CA SER A 255 16.54 24.01 -22.26
C SER A 255 16.26 25.52 -22.28
N LEU A 256 15.54 26.06 -21.29
CA LEU A 256 15.20 27.49 -21.24
C LEU A 256 16.30 28.32 -20.55
N THR A 257 16.44 29.58 -21.00
CA THR A 257 17.21 30.58 -20.25
C THR A 257 16.58 30.83 -18.88
N ARG A 258 17.35 31.32 -17.91
CA ARG A 258 16.89 31.52 -16.53
C ARG A 258 15.58 32.31 -16.42
N THR A 259 15.50 33.47 -17.05
CA THR A 259 14.29 34.32 -17.02
C THR A 259 13.12 33.65 -17.72
N ALA A 260 13.37 32.95 -18.84
CA ALA A 260 12.34 32.20 -19.54
C ALA A 260 11.81 31.03 -18.68
N GLN A 261 12.67 30.33 -17.94
CA GLN A 261 12.28 29.27 -17.02
C GLN A 261 11.37 29.79 -15.91
N ILE A 262 11.65 30.97 -15.37
CA ILE A 262 10.83 31.58 -14.31
C ILE A 262 9.49 32.05 -14.85
N ASN A 263 9.49 32.69 -16.03
CA ASN A 263 8.25 33.10 -16.68
C ASN A 263 7.37 31.89 -17.00
N PHE A 264 7.98 30.80 -17.49
CA PHE A 264 7.30 29.53 -17.73
C PHE A 264 6.71 28.95 -16.44
N SER A 265 7.52 28.83 -15.38
CA SER A 265 7.10 28.38 -14.05
C SER A 265 5.96 29.22 -13.48
N PHE A 266 6.02 30.55 -13.63
CA PHE A 266 4.96 31.46 -13.19
C PHE A 266 3.65 31.26 -13.98
N GLN A 267 3.71 31.13 -15.30
CA GLN A 267 2.52 30.88 -16.12
C GLN A 267 1.86 29.53 -15.78
N ILE A 268 2.69 28.49 -15.61
CA ILE A 268 2.25 27.17 -15.12
C ILE A 268 1.55 27.30 -13.77
N ALA A 269 2.17 28.00 -12.82
CA ALA A 269 1.62 28.19 -11.49
C ALA A 269 0.25 28.88 -11.53
N LYS A 270 0.08 29.91 -12.37
CA LYS A 270 -1.21 30.60 -12.55
C LYS A 270 -2.31 29.68 -13.09
N SER A 271 -1.99 28.89 -14.11
CA SER A 271 -2.96 27.93 -14.68
C SER A 271 -3.39 26.90 -13.64
N TYR A 272 -2.42 26.32 -12.92
CA TYR A 272 -2.71 25.28 -11.94
C TYR A 272 -3.35 25.82 -10.66
N LEU A 273 -3.11 27.08 -10.29
CA LEU A 273 -3.84 27.71 -9.19
C LEU A 273 -5.34 27.77 -9.48
N GLN A 274 -5.75 28.01 -10.74
CA GLN A 274 -7.16 28.00 -11.12
C GLN A 274 -7.75 26.59 -11.00
N GLU A 275 -7.05 25.58 -11.51
CA GLU A 275 -7.43 24.15 -11.35
C GLU A 275 -7.54 23.79 -9.87
N PHE A 276 -6.54 24.15 -9.06
CA PHE A 276 -6.50 23.87 -7.64
C PHE A 276 -7.64 24.54 -6.87
N LYS A 277 -7.96 25.80 -7.16
CA LYS A 277 -9.11 26.49 -6.55
C LYS A 277 -10.45 25.85 -6.91
N ALA A 278 -10.56 25.22 -8.09
CA ALA A 278 -11.78 24.53 -8.51
C ALA A 278 -11.98 23.15 -7.84
N VAL A 279 -10.89 22.50 -7.40
CA VAL A 279 -10.97 21.20 -6.70
C VAL A 279 -11.55 21.38 -5.29
N SER A 280 -12.64 20.68 -4.97
CA SER A 280 -13.15 20.56 -3.60
C SER A 280 -12.39 19.47 -2.84
N TRP A 281 -11.96 19.75 -1.62
CA TRP A 281 -11.46 18.72 -0.69
C TRP A 281 -12.62 18.23 0.17
N GLU A 282 -13.04 16.98 -0.05
CA GLU A 282 -14.14 16.35 0.70
C GLU A 282 -13.89 16.42 2.20
N ASN A 283 -14.93 16.74 2.96
CA ASN A 283 -14.91 16.83 4.43
C ASN A 283 -13.89 17.85 5.01
N PHE A 284 -13.42 18.83 4.23
CA PHE A 284 -12.50 19.87 4.70
C PHE A 284 -12.96 21.30 4.35
N GLN A 285 -13.44 22.02 5.35
CA GLN A 285 -14.04 23.36 5.18
C GLN A 285 -13.03 24.50 5.07
N HIS A 286 -11.76 24.28 5.44
CA HIS A 286 -10.75 25.33 5.55
C HIS A 286 -9.77 25.41 4.36
N LYS A 287 -10.08 24.76 3.24
CA LYS A 287 -9.23 24.74 2.03
C LYS A 287 -8.82 26.14 1.54
N LEU A 288 -9.70 27.12 1.70
CA LEU A 288 -9.44 28.52 1.32
C LEU A 288 -8.17 29.09 1.99
N ILE A 289 -7.80 28.61 3.18
CA ILE A 289 -6.56 29.01 3.84
C ILE A 289 -5.34 28.52 3.04
N TYR A 290 -5.38 27.28 2.54
CA TYR A 290 -4.34 26.72 1.67
C TYR A 290 -4.29 27.45 0.32
N ASP A 291 -5.46 27.77 -0.26
CA ASP A 291 -5.54 28.54 -1.51
C ASP A 291 -4.84 29.90 -1.39
N ASN A 292 -5.06 30.60 -0.27
CA ASN A 292 -4.42 31.89 0.02
C ASN A 292 -2.90 31.77 0.19
N VAL A 293 -2.41 30.65 0.74
CA VAL A 293 -0.98 30.38 0.87
C VAL A 293 -0.32 30.25 -0.51
N ILE A 294 -0.92 29.45 -1.40
CA ILE A 294 -0.40 29.29 -2.77
C ILE A 294 -0.48 30.62 -3.54
N GLU A 295 -1.60 31.32 -3.40
CA GLU A 295 -1.82 32.60 -4.08
C GLU A 295 -0.78 33.65 -3.68
N TYR A 296 -0.42 33.70 -2.39
CA TYR A 296 0.67 34.53 -1.89
C TYR A 296 2.02 34.18 -2.53
N CYS A 297 2.34 32.89 -2.65
CA CYS A 297 3.60 32.45 -3.25
C CYS A 297 3.70 32.72 -4.75
N ILE A 298 2.57 32.78 -5.47
CA ILE A 298 2.54 32.97 -6.93
C ILE A 298 2.46 34.44 -7.32
N TYR A 299 1.60 35.23 -6.69
CA TYR A 299 1.39 36.63 -7.09
C TYR A 299 2.24 37.65 -6.34
N ASP A 300 3.10 37.15 -5.45
CA ASP A 300 4.08 37.90 -4.70
C ASP A 300 3.47 38.92 -3.71
N MET A 301 4.33 39.48 -2.87
CA MET A 301 4.03 40.49 -1.86
C MET A 301 3.62 41.86 -2.43
N LYS A 302 2.56 41.93 -3.25
CA LYS A 302 2.03 43.23 -3.72
C LYS A 302 1.64 44.20 -2.59
N GLY A 303 1.59 43.74 -1.33
CA GLY A 303 1.30 44.56 -0.15
C GLY A 303 2.47 44.90 0.77
N SER A 304 3.72 44.45 0.53
CA SER A 304 4.85 44.71 1.46
C SER A 304 5.96 45.60 0.91
N GLU A 305 6.00 45.86 -0.39
CA GLU A 305 6.89 46.86 -0.98
C GLU A 305 6.06 48.05 -1.44
N ASN A 306 5.83 48.99 -0.53
CA ASN A 306 5.52 50.37 -0.90
C ASN A 306 6.74 50.95 -1.63
N SER A 307 6.90 50.62 -2.91
CA SER A 307 7.80 51.28 -3.85
C SER A 307 7.02 52.21 -4.80
N ASN A 308 5.88 52.75 -4.35
CA ASN A 308 5.12 53.82 -5.01
C ASN A 308 5.14 55.14 -4.22
N ARG A 309 6.31 55.51 -3.68
CA ARG A 309 6.64 56.91 -3.41
C ARG A 309 8.11 57.13 -3.74
N LEU A 310 8.38 57.45 -5.00
CA LEU A 310 9.49 58.31 -5.48
C LEU A 310 9.52 58.31 -7.02
N ILE A 311 8.40 58.61 -7.68
CA ILE A 311 8.43 59.18 -9.04
C ILE A 311 7.38 60.30 -9.09
N GLN A 312 7.78 61.48 -8.64
CA GLN A 312 7.36 62.75 -9.20
C GLN A 312 8.40 63.80 -8.79
N GLY A 313 9.14 64.30 -9.78
CA GLY A 313 10.20 65.31 -9.61
C GLY A 313 11.41 64.95 -10.48
N GLY A 314 11.36 65.37 -11.75
CA GLY A 314 12.42 65.12 -12.73
C GLY A 314 13.72 65.87 -12.44
N GLY A 315 14.81 65.38 -13.04
CA GLY A 315 16.07 66.11 -13.18
C GLY A 315 17.32 65.29 -12.88
N ALA A 316 18.26 65.33 -13.84
CA ALA A 316 19.68 64.96 -13.78
C ALA A 316 20.08 63.47 -13.94
N TRP A 317 20.74 63.22 -15.08
CA TRP A 317 21.61 62.08 -15.34
C TRP A 317 22.71 61.91 -14.27
N GLY A 318 23.07 60.65 -14.00
CA GLY A 318 24.40 60.28 -13.52
C GLY A 318 24.53 60.06 -12.02
N LYS A 319 24.26 58.82 -11.56
CA LYS A 319 25.08 58.08 -10.59
C LYS A 319 24.57 56.66 -10.47
N SER A 320 25.39 55.70 -10.92
CA SER A 320 25.24 54.29 -10.59
C SER A 320 25.31 54.13 -9.08
N LEU A 321 24.15 53.97 -8.43
CA LEU A 321 24.09 53.62 -7.01
C LEU A 321 24.48 52.14 -6.90
N LYS A 322 25.71 51.89 -6.44
CA LYS A 322 26.11 50.57 -5.96
C LYS A 322 25.26 50.24 -4.72
N ILE A 323 24.28 49.36 -4.90
CA ILE A 323 23.47 48.82 -3.80
C ILE A 323 24.32 47.74 -3.10
N GLY A 324 24.68 47.98 -1.83
CA GLY A 324 25.31 46.97 -0.97
C GLY A 324 24.36 45.80 -0.67
N PRO A 325 24.86 44.68 -0.12
CA PRO A 325 24.07 43.46 0.08
C PRO A 325 22.86 43.71 1.00
N ASP A 326 21.66 43.45 0.47
CA ASP A 326 20.37 43.67 1.12
C ASP A 326 20.05 42.59 2.18
N THR A 327 20.77 42.61 3.31
CA THR A 327 20.52 41.72 4.45
C THR A 327 19.14 41.96 5.07
N ASN A 328 18.64 43.19 5.04
CA ASN A 328 17.34 43.56 5.59
C ASN A 328 16.16 43.02 4.75
N GLY A 329 16.26 43.01 3.42
CA GLY A 329 15.21 42.48 2.55
C GLY A 329 15.07 40.96 2.65
N LYS A 330 16.19 40.22 2.77
CA LYS A 330 16.15 38.76 2.96
C LYS A 330 15.42 38.38 4.25
N GLN A 331 15.75 39.04 5.36
CA GLN A 331 15.07 38.82 6.64
C GLN A 331 13.57 39.21 6.58
N ARG A 332 13.23 40.30 5.88
CA ARG A 332 11.82 40.69 5.65
C ARG A 332 11.07 39.62 4.88
N ARG A 333 11.66 39.04 3.83
CA ARG A 333 11.07 37.94 3.06
C ARG A 333 10.89 36.69 3.88
N LYS A 334 11.91 36.28 4.64
CA LYS A 334 11.81 35.17 5.60
C LYS A 334 10.66 35.36 6.59
N ASN A 335 10.56 36.54 7.19
CA ASN A 335 9.49 36.87 8.15
C ASN A 335 8.10 36.88 7.50
N ALA A 336 7.99 37.40 6.28
CA ALA A 336 6.74 37.42 5.53
C ALA A 336 6.31 36.01 5.10
N PHE A 337 7.25 35.19 4.64
CA PHE A 337 7.03 33.77 4.34
C PHE A 337 6.51 33.03 5.57
N TYR A 338 7.14 33.21 6.74
CA TYR A 338 6.65 32.62 7.99
C TYR A 338 5.19 33.01 8.30
N LYS A 339 4.90 34.32 8.27
CA LYS A 339 3.57 34.84 8.61
C LYS A 339 2.48 34.46 7.61
N LYS A 340 2.81 34.33 6.32
CA LYS A 340 1.83 34.16 5.22
C LYS A 340 1.74 32.74 4.69
N VAL A 341 2.75 31.90 4.93
CA VAL A 341 2.80 30.51 4.45
C VAL A 341 2.83 29.55 5.62
N VAL A 342 3.83 29.67 6.50
CA VAL A 342 4.05 28.70 7.59
C VAL A 342 2.92 28.74 8.63
N VAL A 343 2.61 29.91 9.19
CA VAL A 343 1.57 30.05 10.24
C VAL A 343 0.20 29.56 9.77
N PRO A 344 -0.29 29.92 8.55
CA PRO A 344 -1.56 29.37 8.07
C PRO A 344 -1.54 27.85 7.87
N LEU A 345 -0.46 27.27 7.33
CA LEU A 345 -0.33 25.82 7.16
C LEU A 345 -0.22 25.09 8.51
N GLN A 346 0.48 25.67 9.48
CA GLN A 346 0.56 25.18 10.85
C GLN A 346 -0.84 25.13 11.47
N TRP A 347 -1.61 26.21 11.34
CA TRP A 347 -2.99 26.25 11.84
C TRP A 347 -3.85 25.17 11.20
N LEU A 348 -3.74 24.94 9.88
CA LEU A 348 -4.48 23.87 9.21
C LEU A 348 -4.06 22.48 9.71
N ALA A 349 -2.78 22.24 9.94
CA ALA A 349 -2.27 20.96 10.43
C ALA A 349 -2.71 20.70 11.88
N GLU A 350 -2.49 21.66 12.79
CA GLU A 350 -2.74 21.50 14.23
C GLU A 350 -4.22 21.58 14.58
N ARG A 351 -4.96 22.55 14.03
CA ARG A 351 -6.38 22.78 14.37
C ARG A 351 -7.32 22.12 13.38
N GLY A 352 -6.96 22.08 12.10
CA GLY A 352 -7.78 21.43 11.08
C GLY A 352 -7.72 19.91 11.10
N PHE A 353 -6.58 19.32 11.49
CA PHE A 353 -6.34 17.87 11.41
C PHE A 353 -5.71 17.24 12.66
N GLU A 354 -5.63 17.99 13.77
CA GLU A 354 -5.10 17.53 15.07
C GLU A 354 -3.72 16.85 14.96
N HIS A 355 -2.87 17.41 14.10
CA HIS A 355 -1.49 16.99 13.96
C HIS A 355 -0.61 17.72 14.97
N HIS A 356 0.31 16.99 15.59
CA HIS A 356 1.26 17.54 16.57
C HIS A 356 2.68 17.18 16.15
N VAL A 357 3.62 18.07 16.45
CA VAL A 357 5.06 17.88 16.20
C VAL A 357 5.52 16.53 16.79
N GLY A 358 6.34 15.79 16.04
CA GLY A 358 6.80 14.44 16.41
C GLY A 358 5.85 13.29 16.07
N LYS A 359 4.56 13.56 15.78
CA LYS A 359 3.62 12.50 15.38
C LYS A 359 3.82 12.11 13.92
N THR A 360 4.36 10.91 13.67
CA THR A 360 4.46 10.38 12.30
C THR A 360 3.12 9.79 11.87
N ILE A 361 2.64 10.20 10.69
CA ILE A 361 1.49 9.57 10.02
C ILE A 361 2.00 8.78 8.81
N TYR A 362 1.16 7.89 8.30
CA TYR A 362 1.52 6.98 7.22
C TYR A 362 0.63 7.18 6.01
N ILE A 363 1.22 7.11 4.81
CA ILE A 363 0.51 7.13 3.54
C ILE A 363 0.61 5.76 2.89
N GLN A 364 -0.49 5.36 2.26
CA GLN A 364 -0.58 4.08 1.56
C GLN A 364 -0.36 4.30 0.07
N LYS A 365 0.38 3.38 -0.55
CA LYS A 365 0.53 3.34 -1.99
C LYS A 365 -0.87 3.12 -2.58
N THR A 366 -1.33 4.04 -3.42
CA THR A 366 -2.56 3.83 -4.19
C THR A 366 -2.31 2.58 -5.01
N ALA A 367 -3.22 1.61 -4.92
CA ALA A 367 -3.17 0.42 -5.76
C ALA A 367 -3.41 0.80 -7.23
N THR A 368 -2.46 1.43 -7.90
CA THR A 368 -2.58 1.80 -9.32
C THR A 368 -1.25 1.94 -10.04
N GLN A 369 -1.14 1.16 -11.13
CA GLN A 369 -0.14 1.13 -12.21
C GLN A 369 1.26 0.63 -11.82
N LEU A 370 1.42 -0.70 -11.78
CA LEU A 370 2.70 -1.27 -12.19
C LEU A 370 2.94 -0.87 -13.66
N PRO A 371 4.12 -0.37 -14.05
CA PRO A 371 4.41 -0.18 -15.47
C PRO A 371 4.17 -1.52 -16.19
N ASN A 372 3.42 -1.48 -17.29
CA ASN A 372 3.01 -2.66 -18.07
C ASN A 372 4.20 -3.59 -18.39
N SER A 373 5.44 -3.07 -18.48
CA SER A 373 6.66 -3.88 -18.64
C SER A 373 6.98 -4.76 -17.41
N ASN A 374 6.88 -4.25 -16.18
CA ASN A 374 7.13 -5.02 -14.96
C ASN A 374 5.98 -5.96 -14.62
N LEU A 375 4.72 -5.60 -14.93
CA LEU A 375 3.60 -6.53 -14.78
C LEU A 375 3.69 -7.66 -15.80
N THR A 376 4.02 -7.38 -17.07
CA THR A 376 4.24 -8.42 -18.09
C THR A 376 5.44 -9.29 -17.74
N ASN A 377 6.49 -8.73 -17.14
CA ASN A 377 7.64 -9.50 -16.65
C ASN A 377 7.32 -10.30 -15.38
N THR A 378 6.48 -9.81 -14.48
CA THR A 378 6.07 -10.53 -13.26
C THR A 378 5.03 -11.60 -13.57
N LEU A 379 4.00 -11.30 -14.35
CA LEU A 379 3.08 -12.28 -14.92
C LEU A 379 3.84 -13.29 -15.77
N GLY A 380 4.77 -12.86 -16.62
CA GLY A 380 5.63 -13.73 -17.42
C GLY A 380 6.54 -14.62 -16.59
N ARG A 381 7.10 -14.12 -15.46
CA ARG A 381 7.87 -14.94 -14.51
C ARG A 381 7.00 -15.94 -13.76
N LEU A 382 5.80 -15.55 -13.32
CA LEU A 382 4.84 -16.45 -12.66
C LEU A 382 4.35 -17.52 -13.64
N MET A 383 4.00 -17.15 -14.88
CA MET A 383 3.64 -18.06 -15.97
C MET A 383 4.79 -19.01 -16.32
N ALA A 384 6.03 -18.50 -16.44
CA ALA A 384 7.20 -19.35 -16.69
C ALA A 384 7.50 -20.31 -15.54
N SER A 385 7.32 -19.88 -14.28
CA SER A 385 7.45 -20.76 -13.12
C SER A 385 6.38 -21.86 -13.09
N PHE A 386 5.20 -21.55 -13.62
CA PHE A 386 4.07 -22.47 -13.70
C PHE A 386 4.16 -23.48 -14.86
N ASP A 387 4.83 -23.10 -15.96
CA ASP A 387 4.97 -23.91 -17.19
C ASP A 387 6.23 -24.80 -17.23
N ASN A 388 7.31 -24.44 -16.53
CA ASN A 388 8.61 -25.14 -16.61
C ASN A 388 8.68 -26.50 -15.90
N GLU A 389 7.72 -26.85 -15.04
CA GLU A 389 7.87 -27.97 -14.10
C GLU A 389 6.79 -29.06 -14.34
N ARG A 390 6.99 -29.89 -15.36
CA ARG A 390 6.07 -30.96 -15.78
C ARG A 390 5.98 -32.17 -14.84
N ASN A 391 6.80 -32.25 -13.79
CA ASN A 391 6.83 -33.40 -12.89
C ASN A 391 6.25 -33.02 -11.51
N MET A 392 5.02 -33.48 -11.23
CA MET A 392 4.32 -33.25 -9.96
C MET A 392 5.11 -33.82 -8.77
N SER A 393 5.93 -32.97 -8.15
CA SER A 393 6.37 -33.12 -6.77
C SER A 393 5.19 -32.87 -5.84
N SER A 394 5.12 -33.61 -4.72
CA SER A 394 4.03 -33.59 -3.74
C SER A 394 3.73 -32.23 -3.10
N SER A 395 4.59 -31.22 -3.26
CA SER A 395 4.49 -29.91 -2.62
C SER A 395 3.97 -28.77 -3.51
N MET A 396 3.71 -29.01 -4.80
CA MET A 396 3.55 -27.91 -5.76
C MET A 396 2.11 -27.47 -6.03
N TRP A 397 1.11 -28.34 -5.90
CA TRP A 397 -0.26 -28.00 -6.31
C TRP A 397 -0.84 -26.80 -5.55
N LEU A 398 -0.55 -26.69 -4.25
CA LEU A 398 -1.01 -25.57 -3.42
C LEU A 398 -0.30 -24.27 -3.82
N ARG A 399 1.01 -24.33 -4.07
CA ARG A 399 1.78 -23.19 -4.60
C ARG A 399 1.31 -22.74 -5.98
N ASP A 400 0.98 -23.68 -6.87
CA ASP A 400 0.42 -23.40 -8.19
C ASP A 400 -0.93 -22.69 -8.06
N MET A 401 -1.78 -23.12 -7.11
CA MET A 401 -3.06 -22.46 -6.78
C MET A 401 -2.85 -21.04 -6.23
N GLU A 402 -1.94 -20.85 -5.28
CA GLU A 402 -1.54 -19.54 -4.75
C GLU A 402 -1.05 -18.63 -5.88
N THR A 403 -0.21 -19.16 -6.77
CA THR A 403 0.32 -18.44 -7.93
C THR A 403 -0.78 -17.95 -8.85
N ILE A 404 -1.75 -18.82 -9.18
CA ILE A 404 -2.92 -18.45 -10.00
C ILE A 404 -3.74 -17.36 -9.31
N GLY A 405 -4.00 -17.52 -8.00
CA GLY A 405 -4.72 -16.52 -7.21
C GLY A 405 -4.03 -15.15 -7.21
N GLN A 406 -2.71 -15.13 -7.03
CA GLN A 406 -1.90 -13.91 -7.11
C GLN A 406 -1.92 -13.29 -8.52
N MET A 407 -1.84 -14.10 -9.58
CA MET A 407 -1.94 -13.60 -10.96
C MET A 407 -3.28 -12.89 -11.20
N VAL A 408 -4.40 -13.50 -10.78
CA VAL A 408 -5.72 -12.90 -10.92
C VAL A 408 -5.85 -11.62 -10.10
N GLU A 409 -5.36 -11.60 -8.86
CA GLU A 409 -5.38 -10.39 -8.02
C GLU A 409 -4.52 -9.26 -8.62
N LEU A 410 -3.34 -9.58 -9.17
CA LEU A 410 -2.52 -8.60 -9.88
C LEU A 410 -3.24 -8.01 -11.10
N GLN A 411 -3.94 -8.85 -11.88
CA GLN A 411 -4.77 -8.37 -12.99
C GLN A 411 -5.92 -7.49 -12.48
N ARG A 412 -6.63 -7.87 -11.41
CA ARG A 412 -7.70 -7.05 -10.82
C ARG A 412 -7.21 -5.69 -10.38
N ARG A 413 -6.05 -5.63 -9.70
CA ARG A 413 -5.41 -4.37 -9.31
C ARG A 413 -5.02 -3.55 -10.54
N ASN A 414 -4.51 -4.18 -11.60
CA ASN A 414 -4.17 -3.51 -12.84
C ASN A 414 -5.38 -2.80 -13.49
N PHE A 415 -6.52 -3.47 -13.52
CA PHE A 415 -7.78 -2.91 -14.05
C PHE A 415 -8.61 -2.13 -13.02
N ARG A 416 -8.05 -1.83 -11.84
CA ARG A 416 -8.72 -1.05 -10.78
C ARG A 416 -10.06 -1.65 -10.31
N VAL A 417 -10.18 -2.97 -10.38
CA VAL A 417 -11.40 -3.67 -9.95
C VAL A 417 -11.41 -3.74 -8.42
N SER A 418 -12.10 -2.79 -7.78
CA SER A 418 -12.12 -2.64 -6.32
C SER A 418 -13.06 -3.61 -5.59
N THR A 419 -14.01 -4.23 -6.28
CA THR A 419 -15.03 -5.11 -5.67
C THR A 419 -14.47 -6.49 -5.33
N ARG A 420 -14.14 -6.75 -4.07
CA ARG A 420 -13.65 -8.05 -3.60
C ARG A 420 -14.76 -9.10 -3.44
N ILE A 421 -14.38 -10.37 -3.58
CA ILE A 421 -15.26 -11.52 -3.38
C ILE A 421 -15.41 -11.77 -1.88
N ARG A 422 -16.63 -11.87 -1.37
CA ARG A 422 -16.87 -12.09 0.07
C ARG A 422 -17.11 -13.57 0.36
N ILE A 423 -16.28 -14.14 1.22
CA ILE A 423 -16.35 -15.55 1.62
C ILE A 423 -16.70 -15.62 3.10
N ALA A 424 -17.78 -16.32 3.44
CA ALA A 424 -18.09 -16.67 4.81
C ALA A 424 -17.67 -18.10 5.13
N ILE A 425 -16.94 -18.26 6.23
CA ILE A 425 -16.46 -19.53 6.75
C ILE A 425 -17.24 -19.80 8.03
N LEU A 426 -18.06 -20.85 8.01
CA LEU A 426 -18.80 -21.31 9.18
C LEU A 426 -18.04 -22.51 9.75
N ASP A 427 -17.38 -22.34 10.88
CA ASP A 427 -16.51 -23.38 11.45
C ASP A 427 -16.23 -23.17 12.95
N THR A 428 -15.13 -23.74 13.48
CA THR A 428 -14.78 -23.72 14.91
C THR A 428 -14.22 -22.40 15.43
N GLY A 429 -13.90 -21.46 14.52
CA GLY A 429 -13.38 -20.14 14.85
C GLY A 429 -12.28 -19.70 13.90
N PHE A 430 -11.52 -18.69 14.34
CA PHE A 430 -10.24 -18.29 13.76
C PHE A 430 -9.29 -17.86 14.88
N ASP A 431 -8.02 -18.27 14.77
CA ASP A 431 -6.95 -17.92 15.69
C ASP A 431 -6.10 -16.77 15.14
N HIS A 432 -5.97 -15.71 15.93
CA HIS A 432 -5.36 -14.44 15.55
C HIS A 432 -3.83 -14.39 15.78
N GLU A 433 -3.22 -15.41 16.39
CA GLU A 433 -1.78 -15.38 16.72
C GLU A 433 -0.90 -16.16 15.72
N ASP A 434 -1.27 -16.19 14.44
CA ASP A 434 -0.41 -16.75 13.38
C ASP A 434 0.69 -15.75 12.97
N ASP A 435 1.88 -16.22 12.62
CA ASP A 435 3.04 -15.38 12.27
C ASP A 435 2.79 -14.44 11.05
N ASN A 436 1.71 -14.68 10.30
CA ASN A 436 1.24 -13.88 9.15
C ASN A 436 0.03 -12.96 9.47
N TYR A 437 -0.30 -12.75 10.75
CA TYR A 437 -1.53 -12.08 11.17
C TYR A 437 -1.75 -10.68 10.56
N ASP A 438 -0.71 -9.86 10.46
CA ASP A 438 -0.79 -8.50 9.90
C ASP A 438 -1.32 -8.46 8.45
N GLU A 439 -1.05 -9.50 7.63
CA GLU A 439 -1.54 -9.60 6.25
C GLU A 439 -3.00 -10.09 6.17
N TYR A 440 -3.44 -10.87 7.16
CA TYR A 440 -4.79 -11.42 7.24
C TYR A 440 -5.78 -10.44 7.88
N GLU A 441 -5.34 -9.57 8.79
CA GLU A 441 -6.19 -8.59 9.50
C GLU A 441 -6.95 -7.67 8.52
N GLU A 442 -6.27 -7.19 7.47
CA GLU A 442 -6.93 -6.32 6.48
C GLU A 442 -8.03 -7.03 5.67
N ARG A 443 -7.99 -8.37 5.56
CA ARG A 443 -8.95 -9.15 4.77
C ARG A 443 -10.09 -9.73 5.60
N ILE A 444 -9.92 -9.88 6.91
CA ILE A 444 -10.99 -10.30 7.82
C ILE A 444 -11.91 -9.10 8.08
N LYS A 445 -13.06 -9.06 7.41
CA LYS A 445 -13.96 -7.88 7.47
C LYS A 445 -14.99 -7.95 8.57
N LYS A 446 -15.44 -9.16 8.91
CA LYS A 446 -16.50 -9.39 9.89
C LYS A 446 -16.27 -10.71 10.61
N THR A 447 -16.46 -10.69 11.92
CA THR A 447 -16.40 -11.86 12.77
C THR A 447 -17.64 -11.92 13.63
N LYS A 448 -18.15 -13.12 13.91
CA LYS A 448 -19.22 -13.33 14.89
C LYS A 448 -19.13 -14.73 15.49
N ASP A 449 -19.21 -14.79 16.82
CA ASP A 449 -19.33 -16.03 17.57
C ASP A 449 -20.81 -16.31 17.88
N PHE A 450 -21.31 -17.45 17.42
CA PHE A 450 -22.66 -17.93 17.67
C PHE A 450 -22.73 -18.95 18.81
N THR A 451 -21.58 -19.34 19.39
CA THR A 451 -21.52 -20.27 20.53
C THR A 451 -21.76 -19.58 21.87
N LYS A 452 -21.66 -18.25 21.91
CA LYS A 452 -21.80 -17.42 23.12
C LYS A 452 -22.94 -16.40 22.97
N SER A 453 -23.48 -15.95 24.11
CA SER A 453 -24.40 -14.80 24.14
C SER A 453 -23.70 -13.52 23.67
N ALA A 454 -24.44 -12.63 22.98
CA ALA A 454 -24.00 -11.51 22.14
C ALA A 454 -22.98 -10.47 22.71
N ALA A 455 -22.46 -10.64 23.92
CA ALA A 455 -21.56 -9.70 24.60
C ALA A 455 -20.05 -10.05 24.50
N GLN A 456 -19.66 -11.16 23.86
CA GLN A 456 -18.25 -11.54 23.66
C GLN A 456 -17.97 -11.75 22.16
N SER A 457 -17.10 -10.92 21.56
CA SER A 457 -16.79 -10.92 20.13
C SER A 457 -15.57 -11.76 19.74
N GLU A 458 -15.16 -12.71 20.57
CA GLU A 458 -13.97 -13.52 20.32
C GLU A 458 -14.34 -14.77 19.54
N VAL A 459 -14.01 -14.79 18.25
CA VAL A 459 -14.14 -15.98 17.38
C VAL A 459 -12.97 -16.96 17.56
N GLU A 460 -12.22 -16.85 18.65
CA GLU A 460 -11.00 -17.61 18.92
C GLU A 460 -11.18 -19.12 18.67
N ASP A 461 -10.37 -19.67 17.78
CA ASP A 461 -10.38 -21.10 17.49
C ASP A 461 -9.48 -21.86 18.46
N VAL A 462 -10.10 -22.60 19.38
CA VAL A 462 -9.38 -23.49 20.32
C VAL A 462 -9.24 -24.91 19.77
N PHE A 463 -9.95 -25.23 18.68
CA PHE A 463 -9.89 -26.54 18.05
C PHE A 463 -8.90 -26.55 16.92
N GLY A 464 -8.92 -25.52 16.06
CA GLY A 464 -7.99 -25.21 14.97
C GLY A 464 -8.47 -25.60 13.57
N HIS A 465 -9.63 -26.25 13.44
CA HIS A 465 -10.18 -26.66 12.14
C HIS A 465 -10.59 -25.45 11.30
N GLY A 466 -11.31 -24.51 11.91
CA GLY A 466 -11.69 -23.25 11.26
C GLY A 466 -10.48 -22.43 10.84
N THR A 467 -9.46 -22.33 11.70
CA THR A 467 -8.19 -21.67 11.36
C THR A 467 -7.52 -22.29 10.13
N LEU A 468 -7.46 -23.63 10.05
CA LEU A 468 -6.91 -24.31 8.86
C LEU A 468 -7.71 -23.99 7.59
N MET A 469 -9.04 -24.05 7.65
CA MET A 469 -9.90 -23.74 6.49
C MET A 469 -9.71 -22.28 6.04
N ALA A 470 -9.67 -21.34 6.99
CA ALA A 470 -9.45 -19.94 6.72
C ALA A 470 -8.08 -19.69 6.07
N LYS A 471 -7.02 -20.31 6.59
CA LYS A 471 -5.66 -20.18 6.04
C LYS A 471 -5.59 -20.65 4.59
N LEU A 472 -6.11 -21.85 4.28
CA LEU A 472 -6.16 -22.37 2.91
C LEU A 472 -6.90 -21.45 1.94
N ILE A 473 -8.01 -20.86 2.39
CA ILE A 473 -8.78 -19.91 1.58
C ILE A 473 -8.00 -18.61 1.39
N MET A 474 -7.41 -18.08 2.46
CA MET A 474 -6.69 -16.82 2.44
C MET A 474 -5.42 -16.88 1.57
N ASP A 475 -4.70 -18.00 1.59
CA ASP A 475 -3.46 -18.18 0.82
C ASP A 475 -3.77 -18.32 -0.68
N CYS A 476 -4.79 -19.12 -1.04
CA CYS A 476 -5.16 -19.37 -2.43
C CYS A 476 -5.97 -18.22 -3.08
N ALA A 477 -6.80 -17.51 -2.33
CA ALA A 477 -7.71 -16.48 -2.85
C ALA A 477 -7.40 -15.08 -2.27
N PRO A 478 -6.27 -14.44 -2.65
CA PRO A 478 -5.89 -13.11 -2.16
C PRO A 478 -6.89 -12.00 -2.54
N SER A 479 -7.71 -12.24 -3.55
CA SER A 479 -8.81 -11.36 -3.99
C SER A 479 -10.04 -11.34 -3.08
N ALA A 480 -10.09 -12.19 -2.06
CA ALA A 480 -11.26 -12.39 -1.21
C ALA A 480 -11.18 -11.62 0.13
N ASP A 481 -12.32 -11.08 0.54
CA ASP A 481 -12.59 -10.63 1.90
C ASP A 481 -13.24 -11.78 2.70
N ILE A 482 -12.76 -12.00 3.91
CA ILE A 482 -13.13 -13.13 4.76
C ILE A 482 -14.10 -12.69 5.86
N ILE A 483 -15.13 -13.51 6.07
CA ILE A 483 -16.12 -13.40 7.12
C ILE A 483 -16.02 -14.67 7.97
N ILE A 484 -15.74 -14.54 9.26
CA ILE A 484 -15.63 -15.67 10.19
C ILE A 484 -16.91 -15.79 11.01
N ALA A 485 -17.58 -16.94 10.91
CA ALA A 485 -18.71 -17.30 11.75
C ALA A 485 -18.34 -18.53 12.57
N ARG A 486 -18.09 -18.34 13.87
CA ARG A 486 -17.86 -19.46 14.77
C ARG A 486 -19.19 -20.08 15.15
N VAL A 487 -19.42 -21.34 14.79
CA VAL A 487 -20.70 -22.04 15.01
C VAL A 487 -20.63 -23.12 16.08
N ALA A 488 -19.44 -23.67 16.33
CA ALA A 488 -19.19 -24.67 17.36
C ALA A 488 -17.79 -24.49 17.96
N LYS A 489 -17.55 -25.08 19.13
CA LYS A 489 -16.21 -25.09 19.73
C LYS A 489 -15.27 -26.09 19.07
N SER A 490 -15.81 -27.23 18.63
CA SER A 490 -15.08 -28.36 18.04
C SER A 490 -15.95 -29.07 17.01
N THR A 491 -15.33 -29.88 16.12
CA THR A 491 -16.10 -30.64 15.13
C THR A 491 -17.04 -31.68 15.75
N THR A 492 -16.74 -32.16 16.96
CA THR A 492 -17.60 -33.08 17.72
C THR A 492 -18.86 -32.42 18.29
N GLU A 493 -18.85 -31.10 18.49
CA GLU A 493 -19.96 -30.34 19.07
C GLU A 493 -20.90 -29.74 18.01
N LEU A 494 -20.60 -29.92 16.72
CA LEU A 494 -21.38 -29.38 15.61
C LEU A 494 -22.84 -29.89 15.60
N GLU A 495 -23.07 -31.15 15.98
CA GLU A 495 -24.41 -31.76 15.99
C GLU A 495 -25.34 -31.05 17.00
N ALA A 496 -24.80 -30.60 18.14
CA ALA A 496 -25.54 -29.83 19.14
C ALA A 496 -25.71 -28.35 18.74
N SER A 497 -24.97 -27.89 17.73
CA SER A 497 -24.86 -26.48 17.35
C SER A 497 -25.69 -26.11 16.10
N LYS A 498 -26.67 -26.94 15.72
CA LYS A 498 -27.47 -26.72 14.49
C LYS A 498 -28.20 -25.38 14.47
N ASN A 499 -28.69 -24.90 15.61
CA ASN A 499 -29.32 -23.58 15.70
C ASN A 499 -28.32 -22.45 15.39
N ASN A 500 -27.09 -22.55 15.93
CA ASN A 500 -26.00 -21.61 15.64
C ASN A 500 -25.69 -21.59 14.14
N ILE A 501 -25.67 -22.76 13.50
CA ILE A 501 -25.45 -22.90 12.05
C ILE A 501 -26.56 -22.21 11.25
N CYS A 502 -27.83 -22.39 11.64
CA CYS A 502 -28.96 -21.72 11.00
C CYS A 502 -28.79 -20.18 11.04
N GLU A 503 -28.52 -19.64 12.22
CA GLU A 503 -28.33 -18.19 12.41
C GLU A 503 -27.10 -17.67 11.66
N ALA A 504 -26.01 -18.44 11.64
CA ALA A 504 -24.79 -18.08 10.92
C ALA A 504 -24.99 -18.05 9.41
N ILE A 505 -25.72 -19.01 8.83
CA ILE A 505 -26.07 -19.04 7.40
C ILE A 505 -26.84 -17.77 7.04
N GLU A 506 -27.87 -17.43 7.83
CA GLU A 506 -28.67 -16.23 7.60
C GLU A 506 -27.84 -14.95 7.73
N TRP A 507 -27.05 -14.82 8.79
CA TRP A 507 -26.19 -13.66 9.02
C TRP A 507 -25.16 -13.48 7.90
N ALA A 508 -24.47 -14.55 7.52
CA ALA A 508 -23.46 -14.54 6.46
C ALA A 508 -24.07 -14.13 5.11
N GLY A 509 -25.19 -14.75 4.74
CA GLY A 509 -25.85 -14.53 3.46
C GLY A 509 -26.55 -13.18 3.35
N ILE A 510 -27.26 -12.75 4.40
CA ILE A 510 -28.14 -11.58 4.35
C ILE A 510 -27.44 -10.32 4.85
N ALA A 511 -26.90 -10.35 6.08
CA ALA A 511 -26.28 -9.18 6.70
C ALA A 511 -24.86 -8.93 6.19
N CYS A 512 -24.08 -9.99 6.00
CA CYS A 512 -22.71 -9.90 5.48
C CYS A 512 -22.65 -9.88 3.95
N LYS A 513 -23.73 -10.33 3.28
CA LYS A 513 -23.84 -10.41 1.82
C LYS A 513 -22.67 -11.19 1.22
N ALA A 514 -22.35 -12.35 1.81
CA ALA A 514 -21.34 -13.26 1.27
C ALA A 514 -21.72 -13.71 -0.15
N ASP A 515 -20.72 -13.86 -1.01
CA ASP A 515 -20.86 -14.44 -2.34
C ASP A 515 -20.74 -15.97 -2.25
N ILE A 516 -19.87 -16.45 -1.36
CA ILE A 516 -19.65 -17.88 -1.09
C ILE A 516 -19.81 -18.14 0.42
N ILE A 517 -20.57 -19.17 0.78
CA ILE A 517 -20.65 -19.71 2.14
C ILE A 517 -20.00 -21.11 2.13
N SER A 518 -18.90 -21.24 2.87
CA SER A 518 -18.15 -22.48 3.05
C SER A 518 -18.56 -23.15 4.35
N MET A 519 -19.01 -24.41 4.25
CA MET A 519 -19.43 -25.26 5.36
C MET A 519 -18.61 -26.55 5.34
N ALA A 520 -17.39 -26.51 5.89
CA ALA A 520 -16.44 -27.61 5.87
C ALA A 520 -16.78 -28.73 6.89
N PHE A 521 -18.06 -29.01 7.06
CA PHE A 521 -18.63 -30.02 7.95
C PHE A 521 -19.87 -30.65 7.33
N GLY A 522 -20.37 -31.73 7.94
CA GLY A 522 -21.62 -32.35 7.52
C GLY A 522 -22.17 -33.32 8.57
N PHE A 523 -23.45 -33.66 8.41
CA PHE A 523 -24.26 -34.46 9.32
C PHE A 523 -24.84 -35.67 8.57
N PRO A 524 -24.98 -36.83 9.23
CA PRO A 524 -25.55 -38.02 8.60
C PRO A 524 -27.05 -37.85 8.31
N ARG A 525 -27.78 -37.03 9.10
CA ARG A 525 -29.23 -36.79 8.93
C ARG A 525 -29.54 -35.37 8.49
N ASP A 526 -30.62 -35.22 7.73
CA ASP A 526 -31.10 -33.92 7.29
C ASP A 526 -31.60 -33.10 8.48
N ASP A 527 -31.34 -31.79 8.42
CA ASP A 527 -31.87 -30.84 9.38
C ASP A 527 -32.78 -29.83 8.68
N LYS A 528 -34.02 -29.73 9.15
CA LYS A 528 -35.02 -28.82 8.56
C LYS A 528 -34.67 -27.35 8.75
N GLY A 529 -34.08 -26.99 9.89
CA GLY A 529 -33.72 -25.60 10.18
C GLY A 529 -32.62 -25.10 9.25
N ILE A 530 -31.57 -25.90 9.10
CA ILE A 530 -30.46 -25.57 8.19
C ILE A 530 -30.95 -25.53 6.74
N ALA A 531 -31.81 -26.48 6.31
CA ALA A 531 -32.38 -26.45 4.97
C ALA A 531 -33.19 -25.16 4.73
N MET A 532 -34.05 -24.78 5.66
CA MET A 532 -34.82 -23.54 5.60
C MET A 532 -33.92 -22.30 5.56
N ALA A 533 -32.83 -22.27 6.34
CA ALA A 533 -31.87 -21.16 6.33
C ALA A 533 -31.19 -21.03 4.95
N ILE A 534 -30.74 -22.13 4.35
CA ILE A 534 -30.14 -22.17 3.00
C ILE A 534 -31.15 -21.65 1.96
N GLU A 535 -32.39 -22.16 1.98
CA GLU A 535 -33.43 -21.77 1.02
C GLU A 535 -33.85 -20.31 1.18
N LYS A 536 -33.97 -19.82 2.42
CA LYS A 536 -34.27 -18.42 2.74
C LYS A 536 -33.19 -17.50 2.21
N VAL A 537 -31.92 -17.79 2.49
CA VAL A 537 -30.79 -16.98 1.98
C VAL A 537 -30.76 -17.01 0.46
N HIS A 538 -30.89 -18.19 -0.16
CA HIS A 538 -30.92 -18.32 -1.62
C HIS A 538 -32.02 -17.46 -2.25
N SER A 539 -33.24 -17.51 -1.70
CA SER A 539 -34.38 -16.70 -2.15
C SER A 539 -34.12 -15.19 -2.00
N MET A 540 -33.68 -14.75 -0.81
CA MET A 540 -33.36 -13.34 -0.51
C MET A 540 -32.23 -12.78 -1.39
N ARG A 541 -31.31 -13.65 -1.81
CA ARG A 541 -30.19 -13.32 -2.72
C ARG A 541 -30.54 -13.49 -4.19
N ARG A 542 -31.79 -13.84 -4.53
CA ARG A 542 -32.26 -14.10 -5.91
C ARG A 542 -31.41 -15.15 -6.65
N GLY A 543 -30.92 -16.12 -5.88
CA GLY A 543 -30.00 -17.17 -6.33
C GLY A 543 -28.53 -16.77 -6.47
N ASN A 544 -28.16 -15.49 -6.26
CA ASN A 544 -26.79 -15.00 -6.34
C ASN A 544 -26.02 -15.25 -5.03
N ILE A 545 -25.85 -16.53 -4.71
CA ILE A 545 -25.02 -17.03 -3.62
C ILE A 545 -24.60 -18.47 -3.93
N ILE A 546 -23.38 -18.84 -3.52
CA ILE A 546 -22.84 -20.19 -3.67
C ILE A 546 -22.69 -20.81 -2.28
N PHE A 547 -23.18 -22.03 -2.10
CA PHE A 547 -22.96 -22.84 -0.91
C PHE A 547 -22.08 -24.03 -1.28
N LEU A 548 -20.98 -24.24 -0.56
CA LEU A 548 -20.16 -25.45 -0.65
C LEU A 548 -20.14 -26.17 0.69
N SER A 549 -20.18 -27.50 0.65
CA SER A 549 -20.09 -28.30 1.87
C SER A 549 -19.41 -29.65 1.66
N SER A 550 -18.73 -30.10 2.71
CA SER A 550 -18.06 -31.40 2.78
C SER A 550 -19.02 -32.56 2.56
N ALA A 551 -18.72 -33.41 1.58
CA ALA A 551 -19.51 -34.61 1.32
C ALA A 551 -19.47 -35.62 2.49
N GLY A 552 -18.39 -35.65 3.27
CA GLY A 552 -18.20 -36.62 4.37
C GLY A 552 -16.88 -37.36 4.25
N ASN A 553 -16.51 -38.09 5.32
CA ASN A 553 -15.24 -38.83 5.42
C ASN A 553 -15.46 -40.27 5.94
N SER A 554 -16.62 -40.87 5.66
CA SER A 554 -16.93 -42.26 6.01
C SER A 554 -17.49 -43.02 4.80
N PRO A 555 -16.80 -44.07 4.28
CA PRO A 555 -17.29 -44.85 3.14
C PRO A 555 -18.52 -45.72 3.46
N HIS A 556 -18.89 -45.81 4.74
CA HIS A 556 -20.06 -46.54 5.22
C HIS A 556 -21.31 -45.67 5.33
N GLU A 557 -21.16 -44.35 5.14
CA GLU A 557 -22.25 -43.38 5.19
C GLU A 557 -22.57 -42.85 3.80
N ASP A 558 -23.80 -42.39 3.60
CA ASP A 558 -24.19 -41.62 2.42
C ASP A 558 -23.61 -40.20 2.49
N GLU A 559 -23.62 -39.47 1.37
CA GLU A 559 -23.23 -38.05 1.30
C GLU A 559 -23.92 -37.23 2.40
N ASN A 560 -23.15 -36.54 3.24
CA ASN A 560 -23.63 -35.80 4.40
C ASN A 560 -24.47 -34.56 4.02
N PHE A 561 -25.32 -34.14 4.95
CA PHE A 561 -26.04 -32.86 4.89
C PHE A 561 -25.22 -31.76 5.58
N PRO A 562 -25.06 -30.54 5.03
CA PRO A 562 -25.86 -29.96 3.96
C PRO A 562 -25.36 -30.22 2.54
N ALA A 563 -24.25 -30.94 2.33
CA ALA A 563 -23.71 -31.19 0.98
C ALA A 563 -24.73 -31.83 0.01
N ARG A 564 -25.57 -32.75 0.50
CA ARG A 564 -26.67 -33.35 -0.29
C ARG A 564 -27.88 -32.45 -0.54
N HIS A 565 -27.94 -31.26 0.05
CA HIS A 565 -29.03 -30.32 -0.22
C HIS A 565 -28.95 -29.79 -1.66
N ARG A 566 -30.09 -29.68 -2.36
CA ARG A 566 -30.14 -29.35 -3.80
C ARG A 566 -29.47 -28.03 -4.21
N LEU A 567 -29.41 -27.06 -3.28
CA LEU A 567 -28.81 -25.73 -3.48
C LEU A 567 -27.32 -25.67 -3.09
N VAL A 568 -26.76 -26.77 -2.60
CA VAL A 568 -25.38 -26.87 -2.13
C VAL A 568 -24.56 -27.68 -3.12
N ILE A 569 -23.35 -27.23 -3.38
CA ILE A 569 -22.37 -27.96 -4.17
C ILE A 569 -21.65 -28.93 -3.23
N PRO A 570 -21.84 -30.25 -3.36
CA PRO A 570 -21.13 -31.22 -2.55
C PRO A 570 -19.68 -31.36 -3.02
N VAL A 571 -18.76 -31.39 -2.06
CA VAL A 571 -17.32 -31.47 -2.33
C VAL A 571 -16.72 -32.74 -1.73
N TYR A 572 -16.17 -33.58 -2.61
CA TYR A 572 -15.48 -34.82 -2.27
C TYR A 572 -13.96 -34.60 -2.26
N ALA A 573 -13.24 -35.42 -1.50
CA ALA A 573 -11.79 -35.31 -1.36
C ALA A 573 -11.04 -36.17 -2.37
N THR A 574 -10.01 -35.59 -2.99
CA THR A 574 -9.04 -36.32 -3.82
C THR A 574 -7.62 -36.13 -3.29
N ASN A 575 -6.74 -37.04 -3.69
CA ASN A 575 -5.30 -36.83 -3.55
C ASN A 575 -4.77 -35.87 -4.63
N ARG A 576 -3.47 -35.59 -4.59
CA ARG A 576 -2.79 -34.70 -5.55
C ARG A 576 -2.88 -35.14 -7.03
N TYR A 577 -3.22 -36.39 -7.30
CA TYR A 577 -3.39 -36.94 -8.65
C TYR A 577 -4.84 -36.88 -9.15
N GLY A 578 -5.76 -36.37 -8.33
CA GLY A 578 -7.19 -36.37 -8.62
C GLY A 578 -7.87 -37.71 -8.39
N SER A 579 -7.20 -38.68 -7.75
CA SER A 579 -7.85 -39.93 -7.32
C SER A 579 -8.67 -39.67 -6.07
N PHE A 580 -9.93 -40.09 -6.07
CA PHE A 580 -10.83 -39.96 -4.93
C PHE A 580 -10.31 -40.77 -3.74
N LEU A 581 -10.33 -40.17 -2.55
CA LEU A 581 -9.93 -40.86 -1.33
C LEU A 581 -10.93 -41.95 -0.96
N GLU A 582 -10.44 -43.06 -0.41
CA GLU A 582 -11.28 -44.18 0.06
C GLU A 582 -12.18 -43.80 1.23
N ILE A 583 -11.85 -42.73 1.96
CA ILE A 583 -12.67 -42.20 3.06
C ILE A 583 -13.91 -41.46 2.57
N ASN A 584 -14.05 -41.16 1.28
CA ASN A 584 -15.24 -40.47 0.79
C ASN A 584 -16.52 -41.30 1.03
N PRO A 585 -17.68 -40.64 1.20
CA PRO A 585 -18.94 -41.33 1.42
C PRO A 585 -19.38 -42.14 0.21
N ARG A 586 -20.27 -43.10 0.47
CA ARG A 586 -20.86 -43.95 -0.55
C ARG A 586 -21.59 -43.08 -1.60
N LEU A 587 -21.31 -43.35 -2.87
CA LEU A 587 -22.03 -42.73 -3.97
C LEU A 587 -23.43 -43.35 -4.07
N ARG A 588 -24.47 -42.53 -3.92
CA ARG A 588 -25.86 -42.94 -4.14
C ARG A 588 -26.07 -43.31 -5.61
N ASP A 589 -27.06 -44.15 -5.93
CA ASP A 589 -27.26 -44.67 -7.30
C ASP A 589 -28.08 -43.72 -8.20
N ASP A 590 -28.13 -42.42 -7.85
CA ASP A 590 -29.03 -41.42 -8.43
C ASP A 590 -28.50 -40.75 -9.72
N SER A 591 -27.54 -41.37 -10.40
CA SER A 591 -26.87 -40.85 -11.62
C SER A 591 -26.12 -39.51 -11.47
N ARG A 592 -26.08 -38.90 -10.28
CA ARG A 592 -25.43 -37.59 -10.07
C ARG A 592 -23.92 -37.68 -10.20
N THR A 593 -23.34 -36.71 -10.91
CA THR A 593 -21.89 -36.49 -10.95
C THR A 593 -21.42 -35.86 -9.64
N VAL A 594 -20.34 -36.40 -9.06
CA VAL A 594 -19.69 -35.85 -7.87
C VAL A 594 -18.40 -35.12 -8.23
N LEU A 595 -18.14 -34.03 -7.52
CA LEU A 595 -17.00 -33.15 -7.75
C LEU A 595 -15.94 -33.41 -6.69
N GLY A 596 -14.76 -33.84 -7.14
CA GLY A 596 -13.60 -34.11 -6.30
C GLY A 596 -12.57 -32.99 -6.38
N LEU A 597 -12.08 -32.53 -5.24
CA LEU A 597 -11.06 -31.49 -5.12
C LEU A 597 -9.96 -31.93 -4.15
N TYR A 598 -8.80 -31.26 -4.20
CA TYR A 598 -7.66 -31.57 -3.33
C TYR A 598 -8.05 -31.55 -1.85
N GLY A 599 -8.06 -32.73 -1.23
CA GLY A 599 -8.38 -32.93 0.19
C GLY A 599 -7.30 -33.70 0.95
N ALA A 600 -6.20 -34.08 0.29
CA ALA A 600 -5.05 -34.74 0.89
C ALA A 600 -3.74 -34.12 0.36
N ASP A 601 -2.60 -34.67 0.80
CA ASP A 601 -1.26 -34.25 0.36
C ASP A 601 -0.98 -32.74 0.58
N LEU A 602 -1.38 -32.20 1.73
CA LEU A 602 -1.00 -30.84 2.10
C LEU A 602 0.53 -30.74 2.35
N PRO A 603 1.16 -29.59 2.08
CA PRO A 603 2.58 -29.39 2.37
C PRO A 603 2.93 -29.55 3.87
N ASN A 604 4.06 -30.21 4.16
CA ASN A 604 4.50 -30.52 5.53
C ASN A 604 4.69 -29.29 6.44
N ASN A 605 5.05 -28.13 5.87
CA ASN A 605 5.20 -26.87 6.60
C ASN A 605 3.86 -26.35 7.17
N LEU A 606 2.74 -26.61 6.50
CA LEU A 606 1.41 -26.26 6.99
C LEU A 606 1.06 -27.11 8.22
N TYR A 607 1.43 -28.40 8.20
CA TYR A 607 1.24 -29.32 9.32
C TYR A 607 2.10 -28.96 10.53
N THR A 608 3.38 -28.66 10.35
CA THR A 608 4.28 -28.40 11.49
C THR A 608 3.95 -27.10 12.24
N GLY A 609 3.41 -26.08 11.57
CA GLY A 609 2.91 -24.86 12.23
C GLY A 609 1.65 -25.13 13.05
N LEU A 610 0.63 -25.73 12.42
CA LEU A 610 -0.67 -25.95 13.06
C LEU A 610 -0.62 -27.04 14.13
N ASN A 611 0.11 -28.13 13.92
CA ASN A 611 0.20 -29.24 14.91
C ASN A 611 0.93 -28.83 16.19
N LYS A 612 1.74 -27.77 16.17
CA LYS A 612 2.35 -27.22 17.39
C LYS A 612 1.33 -26.59 18.33
N LYS A 613 0.26 -25.98 17.78
CA LYS A 613 -0.78 -25.28 18.54
C LYS A 613 -2.04 -26.13 18.73
N PHE A 614 -2.38 -26.95 17.73
CA PHE A 614 -3.59 -27.78 17.70
C PHE A 614 -3.21 -29.26 17.52
N SER A 615 -3.30 -30.05 18.58
CA SER A 615 -2.81 -31.45 18.62
C SER A 615 -3.61 -32.46 17.78
N LYS A 616 -4.77 -32.08 17.23
CA LYS A 616 -5.71 -32.98 16.52
C LYS A 616 -6.17 -32.47 15.15
N VAL A 617 -5.69 -31.32 14.70
CA VAL A 617 -6.16 -30.71 13.45
C VAL A 617 -5.36 -31.23 12.28
N CYS A 618 -6.00 -31.26 11.10
CA CYS A 618 -5.39 -31.62 9.82
C CYS A 618 -5.36 -33.12 9.53
N GLN A 619 -6.56 -33.72 9.39
CA GLN A 619 -6.71 -35.01 8.70
C GLN A 619 -7.10 -34.75 7.24
N PRO A 620 -6.54 -35.50 6.27
CA PRO A 620 -7.03 -35.50 4.90
C PRO A 620 -8.54 -35.76 4.85
N GLY A 621 -9.27 -35.03 4.01
CA GLY A 621 -10.71 -35.20 3.88
C GLY A 621 -11.45 -34.08 3.14
N SER A 622 -12.77 -34.24 3.09
CA SER A 622 -13.68 -33.37 2.34
C SER A 622 -13.74 -31.93 2.88
N SER A 623 -13.35 -31.70 4.13
CA SER A 623 -13.21 -30.36 4.71
C SER A 623 -12.14 -29.53 4.01
N ILE A 624 -10.92 -30.07 3.88
CA ILE A 624 -9.84 -29.44 3.11
C ILE A 624 -10.28 -29.22 1.66
N ALA A 625 -10.90 -30.23 1.04
CA ALA A 625 -11.41 -30.13 -0.32
C ALA A 625 -12.44 -29.00 -0.47
N THR A 626 -13.31 -28.79 0.53
CA THR A 626 -14.31 -27.71 0.55
C THR A 626 -13.65 -26.34 0.64
N ALA A 627 -12.61 -26.18 1.46
CA ALA A 627 -11.82 -24.96 1.52
C ALA A 627 -11.15 -24.66 0.17
N ILE A 628 -10.51 -25.66 -0.46
CA ILE A 628 -9.91 -25.52 -1.78
C ILE A 628 -10.96 -25.20 -2.85
N GLY A 629 -12.15 -25.81 -2.81
CA GLY A 629 -13.24 -25.48 -3.73
C GLY A 629 -13.78 -24.07 -3.56
N THR A 630 -13.83 -23.61 -2.32
CA THR A 630 -14.15 -22.23 -2.01
C THR A 630 -13.12 -21.28 -2.63
N SER A 631 -11.81 -21.60 -2.52
CA SER A 631 -10.74 -20.84 -3.17
C SER A 631 -10.86 -20.84 -4.68
N VAL A 632 -11.06 -22.00 -5.32
CA VAL A 632 -11.25 -22.12 -6.77
C VAL A 632 -12.42 -21.26 -7.23
N GLY A 633 -13.56 -21.35 -6.55
CA GLY A 633 -14.73 -20.53 -6.85
C GLY A 633 -14.43 -19.03 -6.75
N ALA A 634 -13.75 -18.61 -5.68
CA ALA A 634 -13.39 -17.21 -5.47
C ALA A 634 -12.41 -16.68 -6.53
N ILE A 635 -11.41 -17.47 -6.93
CA ILE A 635 -10.48 -17.13 -8.01
C ILE A 635 -11.23 -16.96 -9.34
N ILE A 636 -12.18 -17.85 -9.65
CA ILE A 636 -12.99 -17.75 -10.87
C ILE A 636 -13.90 -16.52 -10.85
N LEU A 637 -14.57 -16.23 -9.73
CA LEU A 637 -15.37 -15.00 -9.61
C LEU A 637 -14.51 -13.76 -9.78
N ALA A 638 -13.36 -13.72 -9.12
CA ALA A 638 -12.39 -12.65 -9.24
C ALA A 638 -11.94 -12.47 -10.70
N TYR A 639 -11.58 -13.56 -11.38
CA TYR A 639 -11.18 -13.51 -12.79
C TYR A 639 -12.32 -13.05 -13.71
N ALA A 640 -13.55 -13.48 -13.46
CA ALA A 640 -14.72 -13.03 -14.21
C ALA A 640 -14.94 -11.51 -14.13
N THR A 641 -14.53 -10.85 -13.03
CA THR A 641 -14.57 -9.38 -12.94
C THR A 641 -13.50 -8.69 -13.79
N VAL A 642 -12.42 -9.41 -14.14
CA VAL A 642 -11.34 -8.92 -14.99
C VAL A 642 -11.67 -9.07 -16.47
N LEU A 643 -12.30 -10.18 -16.87
CA LEU A 643 -12.54 -10.55 -18.27
C LEU A 643 -13.11 -9.43 -19.17
N PRO A 644 -14.10 -8.62 -18.74
CA PRO A 644 -14.59 -7.50 -19.56
C PRO A 644 -13.54 -6.46 -19.92
N HIS A 645 -12.48 -6.34 -19.12
CA HIS A 645 -11.39 -5.38 -19.32
C HIS A 645 -10.23 -5.95 -20.16
N LEU A 646 -10.20 -7.27 -20.34
CA LEU A 646 -9.18 -7.98 -21.15
C LEU A 646 -9.62 -8.15 -22.62
N ALA A 647 -10.88 -7.89 -22.92
CA ALA A 647 -11.48 -8.06 -24.22
C ALA A 647 -11.03 -6.99 -25.24
N SER A 648 -10.63 -7.44 -26.44
CA SER A 648 -10.49 -6.57 -27.62
C SER A 648 -11.87 -6.21 -28.19
N ASP A 649 -11.93 -5.24 -29.11
CA ASP A 649 -13.16 -4.81 -29.81
C ASP A 649 -13.98 -5.97 -30.43
N GLU A 650 -13.37 -7.13 -30.69
CA GLU A 650 -14.05 -8.35 -31.20
C GLU A 650 -15.00 -9.01 -30.19
N LEU A 651 -14.81 -8.79 -28.88
CA LEU A 651 -15.62 -9.38 -27.80
C LEU A 651 -16.67 -8.40 -27.23
N ALA A 652 -16.71 -7.15 -27.73
CA ALA A 652 -17.43 -6.01 -27.15
C ALA A 652 -18.95 -6.01 -27.39
N ALA A 653 -19.61 -7.18 -27.46
CA ALA A 653 -21.06 -7.24 -27.32
C ALA A 653 -21.43 -7.26 -25.82
N GLU A 654 -22.11 -6.23 -25.33
CA GLU A 654 -22.57 -6.14 -23.92
C GLU A 654 -23.36 -7.38 -23.46
N SER A 655 -24.02 -8.09 -24.40
CA SER A 655 -24.74 -9.34 -24.15
C SER A 655 -23.86 -10.54 -23.78
N SER A 656 -22.56 -10.53 -24.15
CA SER A 656 -21.66 -11.67 -23.91
C SER A 656 -21.07 -11.70 -22.51
N PHE A 657 -21.01 -10.56 -21.81
CA PHE A 657 -20.50 -10.47 -20.43
C PHE A 657 -21.60 -10.56 -19.37
N SER A 658 -22.86 -10.30 -19.72
CA SER A 658 -23.99 -10.42 -18.78
C SER A 658 -24.14 -11.85 -18.25
N ILE A 659 -23.84 -12.86 -19.08
CA ILE A 659 -23.87 -14.28 -18.71
C ILE A 659 -22.90 -14.62 -17.57
N LEU A 660 -21.78 -13.89 -17.43
CA LEU A 660 -20.80 -14.11 -16.36
C LEU A 660 -21.40 -13.91 -14.96
N LYS A 661 -22.48 -13.12 -14.84
CA LYS A 661 -23.20 -12.95 -13.57
C LYS A 661 -23.78 -14.26 -13.04
N LEU A 662 -24.03 -15.25 -13.92
CA LEU A 662 -24.47 -16.58 -13.51
C LEU A 662 -23.42 -17.33 -12.67
N LEU A 663 -22.14 -16.96 -12.73
CA LEU A 663 -21.12 -17.57 -11.87
C LEU A 663 -21.38 -17.35 -10.39
N TRP A 664 -22.10 -16.29 -9.99
CA TRP A 664 -22.48 -16.05 -8.60
C TRP A 664 -23.63 -16.96 -8.11
N THR A 665 -24.16 -17.85 -8.95
CA THR A 665 -25.17 -18.83 -8.54
C THR A 665 -24.54 -20.20 -8.35
N GLY A 666 -25.13 -21.02 -7.46
CA GLY A 666 -24.68 -22.41 -7.26
C GLY A 666 -24.71 -23.25 -8.56
N GLU A 667 -25.69 -23.03 -9.42
CA GLU A 667 -25.80 -23.74 -10.71
C GLU A 667 -24.70 -23.33 -11.69
N GLY A 668 -24.43 -22.02 -11.81
CA GLY A 668 -23.38 -21.50 -12.69
C GLY A 668 -21.98 -21.90 -12.23
N MET A 669 -21.69 -21.79 -10.94
CA MET A 669 -20.42 -22.25 -10.39
C MET A 669 -20.26 -23.77 -10.51
N GLY A 670 -21.34 -24.54 -10.28
CA GLY A 670 -21.35 -25.99 -10.48
C GLY A 670 -21.07 -26.41 -11.93
N ALA A 671 -21.61 -25.67 -12.91
CA ALA A 671 -21.29 -25.87 -14.32
C ALA A 671 -19.82 -25.54 -14.64
N MET A 672 -19.29 -24.49 -14.03
CA MET A 672 -17.89 -24.10 -14.20
C MET A 672 -16.91 -25.12 -13.60
N PHE A 673 -17.22 -25.68 -12.43
CA PHE A 673 -16.43 -26.78 -11.84
C PHE A 673 -16.42 -28.03 -12.73
N LYS A 674 -17.57 -28.36 -13.34
CA LYS A 674 -17.69 -29.46 -14.31
C LYS A 674 -16.85 -29.23 -15.58
N GLU A 675 -16.75 -27.99 -16.04
CA GLU A 675 -15.90 -27.59 -17.18
C GLU A 675 -14.40 -27.73 -16.87
N MET A 676 -13.99 -27.46 -15.63
CA MET A 676 -12.59 -27.60 -15.21
C MET A 676 -12.16 -29.05 -14.94
N ALA A 677 -13.09 -30.02 -14.99
CA ALA A 677 -12.77 -31.39 -14.57
C ALA A 677 -11.98 -32.18 -15.63
N ARG A 678 -10.84 -32.79 -15.25
CA ARG A 678 -9.96 -33.56 -16.16
C ARG A 678 -10.17 -35.08 -16.12
N ASN A 679 -10.35 -35.66 -14.94
CA ASN A 679 -10.49 -37.11 -14.78
C ASN A 679 -11.99 -37.47 -14.68
N LYS A 680 -12.66 -37.57 -15.83
CA LYS A 680 -14.11 -37.87 -15.93
C LYS A 680 -14.38 -39.36 -16.02
N GLN A 681 -13.86 -40.14 -15.07
CA GLN A 681 -14.14 -41.58 -15.01
C GLN A 681 -15.52 -41.81 -14.37
N GLY A 682 -16.49 -42.20 -15.20
CA GLY A 682 -17.87 -42.42 -14.75
C GLY A 682 -18.47 -41.17 -14.10
N ARG A 683 -18.88 -41.31 -12.84
CA ARG A 683 -19.58 -40.26 -12.06
C ARG A 683 -18.66 -39.38 -11.21
N GLN A 684 -17.36 -39.66 -11.19
CA GLN A 684 -16.38 -38.99 -10.32
C GLN A 684 -15.52 -38.02 -11.13
N TRP A 685 -15.67 -36.72 -10.90
CA TRP A 685 -15.05 -35.69 -11.72
C TRP A 685 -14.11 -34.83 -10.85
N PHE A 686 -12.81 -34.92 -11.13
CA PHE A 686 -11.80 -34.13 -10.42
C PHE A 686 -11.66 -32.72 -11.02
N VAL A 687 -11.96 -31.69 -10.23
CA VAL A 687 -11.88 -30.27 -10.61
C VAL A 687 -10.42 -29.82 -10.55
N ASP A 688 -9.87 -29.44 -11.71
CA ASP A 688 -8.46 -29.09 -11.83
C ASP A 688 -8.34 -27.63 -12.31
N LEU A 689 -8.10 -26.70 -11.39
CA LEU A 689 -7.90 -25.28 -11.74
C LEU A 689 -6.55 -25.07 -12.43
N ILE A 690 -5.51 -25.78 -11.99
CA ILE A 690 -4.15 -25.72 -12.56
C ILE A 690 -4.23 -26.10 -14.04
N ALA A 691 -4.97 -27.16 -14.34
CA ALA A 691 -5.30 -27.57 -15.68
C ALA A 691 -6.00 -26.54 -16.54
N PHE A 692 -6.97 -25.86 -15.95
CA PHE A 692 -7.74 -24.83 -16.61
C PHE A 692 -6.86 -23.63 -16.96
N TRP A 693 -5.84 -23.35 -16.13
CA TRP A 693 -4.87 -22.28 -16.33
C TRP A 693 -3.69 -22.66 -17.25
N ARG A 694 -3.27 -23.94 -17.29
CA ARG A 694 -2.21 -24.45 -18.19
C ARG A 694 -2.73 -24.55 -19.63
N ASP A 695 -2.25 -23.69 -20.51
CA ASP A 695 -2.64 -23.67 -21.93
C ASP A 695 -2.03 -24.89 -22.66
N THR A 696 -2.84 -25.94 -22.85
CA THR A 696 -2.36 -27.26 -23.32
C THR A 696 -2.25 -27.38 -24.84
N LYS A 697 -2.51 -26.32 -25.62
CA LYS A 697 -2.58 -26.44 -27.10
C LYS A 697 -1.65 -25.53 -27.90
N ASN A 698 -0.87 -24.64 -27.28
CA ASN A 698 0.04 -23.79 -28.03
C ASN A 698 1.43 -23.76 -27.39
N THR A 699 2.37 -24.53 -27.94
CA THR A 699 3.79 -24.53 -27.55
C THR A 699 4.51 -23.20 -27.77
N ASN A 700 3.83 -22.20 -28.35
CA ASN A 700 4.30 -20.82 -28.53
C ASN A 700 3.55 -19.76 -27.67
N ALA A 701 2.69 -20.17 -26.72
CA ALA A 701 1.81 -19.29 -25.95
C ALA A 701 2.52 -18.28 -25.02
N ALA A 702 3.79 -18.49 -24.68
CA ALA A 702 4.56 -17.58 -23.83
C ALA A 702 4.73 -16.16 -24.42
N LYS A 703 4.32 -15.93 -25.68
CA LYS A 703 4.39 -14.62 -26.35
C LYS A 703 3.07 -13.85 -26.45
N ASN A 704 1.89 -14.46 -26.22
CA ASN A 704 0.59 -13.80 -26.40
C ASN A 704 -0.42 -14.12 -25.26
N SER A 705 -0.32 -13.45 -24.11
CA SER A 705 -1.21 -13.64 -22.95
C SER A 705 -2.71 -13.44 -23.28
N THR A 706 -3.01 -12.51 -24.19
CA THR A 706 -4.39 -12.17 -24.59
C THR A 706 -5.13 -13.35 -25.24
N ALA A 707 -4.45 -14.20 -26.01
CA ALA A 707 -5.08 -15.35 -26.65
C ALA A 707 -5.52 -16.43 -25.65
N SER A 708 -4.76 -16.61 -24.57
CA SER A 708 -5.08 -17.56 -23.49
C SER A 708 -6.29 -17.09 -22.67
N ASP A 709 -6.40 -15.78 -22.41
CA ASP A 709 -7.54 -15.18 -21.73
C ASP A 709 -8.84 -15.30 -22.54
N ILE A 710 -8.77 -15.10 -23.86
CA ILE A 710 -9.91 -15.29 -24.77
C ILE A 710 -10.41 -16.74 -24.76
N ASN A 711 -9.50 -17.71 -24.81
CA ASN A 711 -9.87 -19.13 -24.74
C ASN A 711 -10.58 -19.47 -23.41
N ARG A 712 -10.02 -19.01 -22.28
CA ARG A 712 -10.64 -19.19 -20.97
C ARG A 712 -12.01 -18.52 -20.88
N PHE A 713 -12.17 -17.32 -21.44
CA PHE A 713 -13.47 -16.67 -21.57
C PHE A 713 -14.48 -17.56 -22.32
N HIS A 714 -14.11 -18.11 -23.48
CA HIS A 714 -15.02 -18.97 -24.25
C HIS A 714 -15.41 -20.25 -23.49
N ARG A 715 -14.48 -20.86 -22.75
CA ARG A 715 -14.78 -22.02 -21.90
C ARG A 715 -15.75 -21.67 -20.77
N ILE A 716 -15.51 -20.55 -20.08
CA ILE A 716 -16.41 -20.04 -19.05
C ILE A 716 -17.79 -19.76 -19.65
N HIS A 717 -17.85 -18.99 -20.73
CA HIS A 717 -19.09 -18.64 -21.43
C HIS A 717 -19.87 -19.89 -21.88
N GLY A 718 -19.18 -20.86 -22.50
CA GLY A 718 -19.77 -22.11 -22.95
C GLY A 718 -20.36 -22.95 -21.81
N SER A 719 -19.70 -22.98 -20.64
CA SER A 719 -20.23 -23.69 -19.47
C SER A 719 -21.50 -23.06 -18.89
N LEU A 720 -21.69 -21.74 -19.08
CA LEU A 720 -22.85 -21.00 -18.56
C LEU A 720 -24.05 -20.98 -19.52
N GLN A 721 -23.86 -21.24 -20.82
CA GLN A 721 -24.95 -21.24 -21.80
C GLN A 721 -26.11 -22.20 -21.46
N PRO A 722 -25.87 -23.47 -21.04
CA PRO A 722 -26.95 -24.35 -20.63
C PRO A 722 -27.71 -23.83 -19.41
N VAL A 723 -27.01 -23.20 -18.46
CA VAL A 723 -27.60 -22.62 -17.24
C VAL A 723 -28.47 -21.42 -17.58
N GLN A 724 -28.04 -20.56 -18.51
CA GLN A 724 -28.83 -19.43 -18.99
C GLN A 724 -30.14 -19.90 -19.64
N ARG A 725 -30.07 -20.94 -20.49
CA ARG A 725 -31.26 -21.52 -21.15
C ARG A 725 -32.24 -22.13 -20.14
N ALA A 726 -31.73 -22.83 -19.13
CA ALA A 726 -32.57 -23.47 -18.10
C ALA A 726 -33.23 -22.44 -17.15
N SER A 727 -32.56 -21.31 -16.88
CA SER A 727 -33.05 -20.29 -15.95
C SER A 727 -34.03 -19.28 -16.57
N GLY A 728 -34.23 -19.29 -17.90
CA GLY A 728 -35.12 -18.35 -18.59
C GLY A 728 -34.68 -16.88 -18.52
N ARG A 729 -33.46 -16.59 -18.05
CA ARG A 729 -32.88 -15.24 -17.95
C ARG A 729 -32.27 -14.87 -19.32
N THR A 730 -32.97 -14.07 -20.11
CA THR A 730 -32.44 -13.48 -21.35
C THR A 730 -31.56 -12.28 -21.05
#